data_AF-A0A8H5YKI1-F1
#
_entry.id   AF-A0A8H5YKI1-F1
#
_cell.length_a   1.000
_cell.length_b   1.000
_cell.length_c   1.000
_cell.angle_alpha   90.00
_cell.angle_beta   90.00
_cell.angle_gamma   90.00
#
_symmetry.space_group_name_H-M   'P 1'
#
loop_
_entity.id
_entity.type
_entity.pdbx_description
1 polymer ?
#
loop_
_entity_poly.entity_id
_entity_poly.type
_entity_poly.pdbx_seq_one_letter_code
_entity_poly.pdbx_strand_id
1 'polypeptide(L)'
;MVVFTHDIAPDGDIYIVLEEANSMLTTPTVDLRHMNVDSPEFSPDPAVVNVPETSSGLELPGVPDGDTLKYRFRVSSHHLTFASAIFKTMLTGPWKESAPAGTSLPETTPETPAETAEASAVREILTTGWDVHAFVTVLRIIHGLYYQVPEAVSLSFFIDVAVIADYYQCAEAVSTSAKLWKLTFLKSGALNLRGKVSIMWLWIAWVFSWPSEFNRAAYGHLRYSQGLDLVDTHDLPIAMILETLAKKREWSLDTFSAKLVALRTDHLELRAGCDRRYRHMLLGAIQDAEYTMHNKLVISGPPYYWISIGEINDIWEDIDSDDCRDSRDIKRGFPRPCGLKKLMKPTFDEIVAEFSKINITDFQAKKGSTPLFPLSSSSHRNFFTHLGFLFSSPATNSAIVMTIITHDIVPGGDLCIILKEPNTQRVLPDVSLRQYQYNMPDYLPDHDRLDAPPMISPLPYFRIHDEEPVEIRLRVSSAHMTLASPVIKKMLQGPWTESAEIGSPDSVNTSSSPSTSVREISTIGWNADALVAILNIIHGRHSDVPTKVNLSFFADFAVIADYYQCDSAVLCPALLWYKSLYKLPEGLGRKPILWLYISWVFYWYEPFADLAMLVWKHGEGLDLVKTYDIPIAEILEKLDNKRQKAITTVLEDLDYMTRELQEDQVDDTVWGDWGPPIDHARRCMMLGSALREKRRLDKLDPPLTAPYTGYSFSRIISMVSGFRALEKPVKNHVEYLSDDRDDWPVPETWQGAPAEEGDSPKQRLKNKIDIILSDIEWLNLENFRD
;
A
#
# COMPACT_ATOMS: atom_id res chain seq x y z
N MET A 1 19.84 -23.73 27.81
CA MET A 1 18.98 -22.53 27.56
C MET A 1 19.79 -21.54 26.76
N VAL A 2 19.37 -21.30 25.52
CA VAL A 2 20.05 -20.40 24.57
C VAL A 2 19.30 -19.07 24.54
N VAL A 3 20.02 -17.94 24.61
CA VAL A 3 19.42 -16.60 24.50
C VAL A 3 19.88 -15.98 23.19
N PHE A 4 18.94 -15.67 22.32
CA PHE A 4 19.17 -14.95 21.07
C PHE A 4 18.80 -13.48 21.25
N THR A 5 19.73 -12.57 21.03
CA THR A 5 19.49 -11.13 21.17
C THR A 5 19.35 -10.46 19.80
N HIS A 6 18.29 -9.67 19.61
CA HIS A 6 18.05 -8.88 18.41
C HIS A 6 17.79 -7.43 18.78
N ASP A 7 18.62 -6.52 18.26
CA ASP A 7 18.49 -5.09 18.52
C ASP A 7 17.53 -4.44 17.52
N ILE A 8 16.37 -4.03 18.00
CA ILE A 8 15.40 -3.22 17.22
C ILE A 8 15.77 -1.74 17.37
N ALA A 9 16.09 -1.31 18.59
CA ALA A 9 16.67 -0.01 18.87
C ALA A 9 18.08 -0.21 19.48
N PRO A 10 19.17 0.07 18.73
CA PRO A 10 20.54 -0.09 19.23
C PRO A 10 20.87 0.76 20.46
N ASP A 11 20.20 1.91 20.61
CA ASP A 11 20.25 2.79 21.79
C ASP A 11 19.08 2.54 22.76
N GLY A 12 18.37 1.42 22.59
CA GLY A 12 17.25 1.01 23.43
C GLY A 12 17.65 0.84 24.90
N ASP A 13 16.73 1.22 25.77
CA ASP A 13 16.86 1.28 27.24
C ASP A 13 16.12 0.13 27.94
N ILE A 14 15.50 -0.76 27.16
CA ILE A 14 14.80 -1.93 27.70
C ILE A 14 14.92 -3.16 26.78
N TYR A 15 14.96 -4.33 27.38
CA TYR A 15 14.85 -5.62 26.72
C TYR A 15 13.46 -6.24 26.96
N ILE A 16 12.84 -6.75 25.89
CA ILE A 16 11.70 -7.67 26.02
C ILE A 16 12.20 -9.08 25.75
N VAL A 17 11.99 -9.99 26.70
CA VAL A 17 12.35 -11.39 26.60
C VAL A 17 11.08 -12.19 26.29
N LEU A 18 11.04 -12.81 25.12
CA LEU A 18 10.02 -13.75 24.69
C LEU A 18 10.48 -15.18 24.97
N GLU A 19 9.74 -15.86 25.85
CA GLU A 19 9.89 -17.28 26.18
C GLU A 19 8.80 -18.11 25.48
N GLU A 20 9.05 -19.40 25.27
CA GLU A 20 8.08 -20.33 24.65
C GLU A 20 7.49 -19.81 23.33
N ALA A 21 8.33 -19.18 22.51
CA ALA A 21 7.86 -18.56 21.26
C ALA A 21 7.11 -19.56 20.37
N ASN A 22 6.09 -19.06 19.67
CA ASN A 22 5.21 -19.82 18.77
C ASN A 22 4.36 -20.90 19.47
N SER A 23 4.13 -20.79 20.80
CA SER A 23 3.25 -21.72 21.52
C SER A 23 1.77 -21.34 21.48
N MET A 24 1.43 -20.05 21.28
CA MET A 24 0.05 -19.62 21.09
C MET A 24 -0.50 -20.06 19.74
N LEU A 25 -1.71 -20.61 19.74
CA LEU A 25 -2.40 -21.07 18.54
C LEU A 25 -3.59 -20.17 18.23
N THR A 26 -3.40 -19.24 17.30
CA THR A 26 -4.42 -18.24 16.91
C THR A 26 -5.28 -18.66 15.71
N THR A 27 -4.86 -19.71 14.98
CA THR A 27 -5.61 -20.23 13.84
C THR A 27 -6.71 -21.17 14.35
N PRO A 28 -8.00 -20.87 14.13
CA PRO A 28 -9.08 -21.73 14.61
C PRO A 28 -9.19 -23.00 13.75
N THR A 29 -9.59 -24.10 14.38
CA THR A 29 -10.02 -25.31 13.67
C THR A 29 -11.52 -25.23 13.42
N VAL A 30 -11.93 -25.50 12.19
CA VAL A 30 -13.35 -25.58 11.82
C VAL A 30 -13.57 -26.90 11.10
N ASP A 31 -14.44 -27.74 11.64
CA ASP A 31 -14.86 -28.97 10.98
C ASP A 31 -16.07 -28.71 10.08
N LEU A 32 -15.99 -29.19 8.84
CA LEU A 32 -17.03 -29.05 7.84
C LEU A 32 -17.69 -30.40 7.60
N ARG A 33 -19.02 -30.41 7.57
CA ARG A 33 -19.82 -31.59 7.27
C ARG A 33 -19.83 -31.89 5.77
N HIS A 34 -19.52 -33.14 5.39
CA HIS A 34 -19.73 -33.67 4.05
C HIS A 34 -21.06 -34.40 3.94
N MET A 35 -21.76 -34.19 2.82
CA MET A 35 -23.06 -34.80 2.56
C MET A 35 -22.86 -36.15 1.86
N ASN A 36 -22.75 -37.24 2.64
CA ASN A 36 -22.91 -38.62 2.16
C ASN A 36 -24.16 -39.26 2.79
N VAL A 37 -24.84 -40.12 2.02
CA VAL A 37 -26.26 -40.49 2.19
C VAL A 37 -26.54 -41.33 3.46
N ASP A 38 -25.52 -41.88 4.12
CA ASP A 38 -25.72 -42.85 5.21
C ASP A 38 -25.19 -42.41 6.60
N SER A 39 -24.30 -41.41 6.70
CA SER A 39 -23.77 -40.85 7.96
C SER A 39 -23.05 -39.51 7.75
N PRO A 40 -23.15 -38.53 8.68
CA PRO A 40 -22.41 -37.27 8.57
C PRO A 40 -20.91 -37.52 8.83
N GLU A 41 -20.07 -37.25 7.84
CA GLU A 41 -18.62 -37.20 7.98
C GLU A 41 -18.17 -35.75 8.17
N PHE A 42 -17.22 -35.54 9.08
CA PHE A 42 -16.66 -34.23 9.37
C PHE A 42 -15.17 -34.24 9.00
N SER A 43 -14.71 -33.18 8.35
CA SER A 43 -13.29 -32.99 8.08
C SER A 43 -12.88 -31.55 8.36
N PRO A 44 -11.61 -31.30 8.73
CA PRO A 44 -11.10 -29.95 8.88
C PRO A 44 -11.26 -29.10 7.62
N ASP A 45 -11.53 -27.81 7.79
CA ASP A 45 -11.62 -26.83 6.72
C ASP A 45 -10.32 -26.83 5.87
N PRO A 46 -10.41 -27.14 4.56
CA PRO A 46 -9.26 -27.28 3.69
C PRO A 46 -8.58 -25.95 3.34
N ALA A 47 -9.11 -24.80 3.76
CA ALA A 47 -8.53 -23.51 3.43
C ALA A 47 -7.06 -23.40 3.92
N VAL A 48 -6.17 -23.01 3.02
CA VAL A 48 -4.75 -22.78 3.33
C VAL A 48 -4.58 -21.32 3.73
N VAL A 49 -4.26 -21.07 4.99
CA VAL A 49 -4.21 -19.70 5.58
C VAL A 49 -2.80 -19.21 5.86
N ASN A 50 -1.80 -20.08 5.71
CA ASN A 50 -0.37 -19.82 5.96
C ASN A 50 0.43 -19.52 4.69
N VAL A 51 -0.24 -19.30 3.55
CA VAL A 51 0.40 -18.96 2.27
C VAL A 51 0.10 -17.48 1.93
N PRO A 52 1.09 -16.70 1.46
CA PRO A 52 2.51 -17.06 1.31
C PRO A 52 3.18 -17.29 2.66
N GLU A 53 4.20 -18.16 2.72
CA GLU A 53 5.02 -18.28 3.92
C GLU A 53 5.58 -16.90 4.28
N THR A 54 5.27 -16.43 5.48
CA THR A 54 5.57 -15.06 5.90
C THR A 54 6.61 -15.10 7.00
N SER A 55 7.81 -14.62 6.68
CA SER A 55 8.87 -14.40 7.65
C SER A 55 9.06 -12.90 7.85
N SER A 56 9.41 -12.50 9.06
CA SER A 56 9.90 -11.15 9.32
C SER A 56 11.34 -10.92 8.83
N GLY A 57 12.00 -11.92 8.24
CA GLY A 57 13.43 -11.86 7.92
C GLY A 57 14.34 -11.95 9.14
N LEU A 58 13.79 -12.26 10.32
CA LEU A 58 14.56 -12.61 11.52
C LEU A 58 15.10 -14.03 11.36
N GLU A 59 16.42 -14.19 11.31
CA GLU A 59 17.05 -15.51 11.28
C GLU A 59 16.92 -16.19 12.64
N LEU A 60 16.24 -17.33 12.68
CA LEU A 60 16.09 -18.11 13.91
C LEU A 60 17.32 -19.03 14.08
N PRO A 61 18.02 -18.98 15.23
CA PRO A 61 19.17 -19.84 15.45
C PRO A 61 18.72 -21.31 15.59
N GLY A 62 19.54 -22.23 15.09
CA GLY A 62 19.34 -23.66 15.30
C GLY A 62 19.41 -24.00 16.79
N VAL A 63 18.37 -24.65 17.31
CA VAL A 63 18.29 -25.02 18.73
C VAL A 63 18.87 -26.41 18.93
N PRO A 64 19.88 -26.60 19.82
CA PRO A 64 20.32 -27.93 20.22
C PRO A 64 19.20 -28.72 20.89
N ASP A 65 19.12 -30.02 20.61
CA ASP A 65 18.01 -30.88 21.06
C ASP A 65 17.87 -30.86 22.60
N GLY A 66 16.68 -30.51 23.10
CA GLY A 66 16.35 -30.43 24.53
C GLY A 66 16.55 -29.09 25.23
N ASP A 67 17.05 -28.05 24.54
CA ASP A 67 17.25 -26.71 25.11
C ASP A 67 16.11 -25.73 24.76
N THR A 68 15.68 -24.91 25.72
CA THR A 68 14.69 -23.84 25.46
C THR A 68 15.39 -22.57 24.93
N LEU A 69 14.86 -22.02 23.83
CA LEU A 69 15.34 -20.78 23.20
C LEU A 69 14.54 -19.59 23.72
N LYS A 70 15.25 -18.55 24.15
CA LYS A 70 14.69 -17.25 24.55
C LYS A 70 15.09 -16.18 23.55
N TYR A 71 14.13 -15.39 23.09
CA TYR A 71 14.39 -14.24 22.22
C TYR A 71 14.42 -12.98 23.06
N ARG A 72 15.49 -12.21 22.98
CA ARG A 72 15.69 -10.96 23.71
C ARG A 72 15.73 -9.81 22.72
N PHE A 73 14.73 -8.95 22.74
CA PHE A 73 14.62 -7.80 21.84
C PHE A 73 15.01 -6.51 22.54
N ARG A 74 16.03 -5.80 22.04
CA ARG A 74 16.37 -4.46 22.57
C ARG A 74 15.51 -3.41 21.90
N VAL A 75 14.79 -2.63 22.70
CA VAL A 75 13.75 -1.70 22.26
C VAL A 75 13.78 -0.41 23.08
N SER A 76 13.05 0.61 22.65
CA SER A 76 12.92 1.89 23.33
C SER A 76 11.64 1.96 24.15
N SER A 77 11.76 2.18 25.45
CA SER A 77 10.63 2.34 26.38
C SER A 77 9.73 3.52 25.98
N HIS A 78 10.29 4.61 25.45
CA HIS A 78 9.54 5.76 24.96
C HIS A 78 8.61 5.40 23.79
N HIS A 79 9.09 4.61 22.82
CA HIS A 79 8.27 4.15 21.69
C HIS A 79 7.15 3.22 22.15
N LEU A 80 7.49 2.27 23.03
CA LEU A 80 6.50 1.34 23.59
C LEU A 80 5.41 2.08 24.40
N THR A 81 5.80 2.97 25.31
CA THR A 81 4.83 3.71 26.15
C THR A 81 3.95 4.68 25.36
N PHE A 82 4.44 5.20 24.23
CA PHE A 82 3.66 6.07 23.38
C PHE A 82 2.65 5.26 22.56
N ALA A 83 3.10 4.18 21.92
CA ALA A 83 2.28 3.38 21.01
C ALA A 83 1.30 2.42 21.71
N SER A 84 1.53 2.08 22.98
CA SER A 84 0.79 1.05 23.71
C SER A 84 0.43 1.49 25.11
N ALA A 85 -0.88 1.46 25.41
CA ALA A 85 -1.37 1.68 26.77
C ALA A 85 -0.88 0.61 27.75
N ILE A 86 -0.77 -0.66 27.31
CA ILE A 86 -0.29 -1.75 28.15
C ILE A 86 1.19 -1.57 28.50
N PHE A 87 2.05 -1.33 27.52
CA PHE A 87 3.46 -1.03 27.82
C PHE A 87 3.60 0.22 28.68
N LYS A 88 2.79 1.26 28.46
CA LYS A 88 2.76 2.44 29.35
C LYS A 88 2.47 2.05 30.80
N THR A 89 1.46 1.22 31.04
CA THR A 89 1.14 0.75 32.40
C THR A 89 2.23 -0.13 33.00
N MET A 90 2.84 -1.04 32.22
CA MET A 90 3.95 -1.88 32.67
C MET A 90 5.19 -1.03 33.01
N LEU A 91 5.43 0.03 32.23
CA LEU A 91 6.64 0.85 32.32
C LEU A 91 6.58 1.93 33.39
N THR A 92 5.40 2.50 33.64
CA THR A 92 5.19 3.64 34.55
C THR A 92 4.36 3.32 35.80
N GLY A 93 3.75 2.14 35.89
CA GLY A 93 2.96 1.70 37.05
C GLY A 93 3.82 1.32 38.27
N PRO A 94 3.23 0.84 39.38
CA PRO A 94 3.95 0.48 40.62
C PRO A 94 4.57 -0.93 40.60
N TRP A 95 4.81 -1.50 39.42
CA TRP A 95 5.14 -2.92 39.25
C TRP A 95 6.65 -3.19 39.41
N LYS A 96 7.04 -4.46 39.61
CA LYS A 96 8.47 -4.82 39.73
C LYS A 96 9.25 -4.39 38.50
N GLU A 97 8.60 -4.43 37.35
CA GLU A 97 9.13 -3.98 36.09
C GLU A 97 9.52 -2.50 36.20
N SER A 98 8.73 -1.61 36.81
CA SER A 98 8.98 -0.15 36.83
C SER A 98 10.09 0.32 37.74
N ALA A 99 10.65 -0.58 38.55
CA ALA A 99 11.79 -0.26 39.41
C ALA A 99 13.06 -0.06 38.56
N PRO A 100 13.84 1.03 38.79
CA PRO A 100 15.16 1.17 38.19
C PRO A 100 16.06 0.02 38.64
N ALA A 101 16.93 -0.44 37.73
CA ALA A 101 17.92 -1.46 38.04
C ALA A 101 18.73 -1.03 39.27
N GLY A 102 18.61 -1.80 40.36
CA GLY A 102 19.33 -1.56 41.62
C GLY A 102 18.50 -1.49 42.90
N THR A 103 17.16 -1.58 42.84
CA THR A 103 16.33 -1.57 44.06
C THR A 103 15.76 -2.95 44.38
N SER A 104 16.62 -3.96 44.55
CA SER A 104 16.25 -5.12 45.38
C SER A 104 16.48 -4.74 46.84
N LEU A 105 15.41 -4.81 47.65
CA LEU A 105 15.55 -4.81 49.11
C LEU A 105 16.44 -6.00 49.52
N PRO A 106 17.29 -5.85 50.55
CA PRO A 106 18.29 -6.84 50.88
C PRO A 106 17.64 -8.08 51.51
N GLU A 107 17.67 -9.21 50.80
CA GLU A 107 17.63 -10.50 51.48
C GLU A 107 18.92 -10.64 52.28
N THR A 108 18.76 -10.69 53.60
CA THR A 108 19.81 -10.86 54.58
C THR A 108 20.53 -12.19 54.38
N THR A 109 21.75 -12.18 53.84
CA THR A 109 22.92 -12.88 54.42
C THR A 109 24.22 -12.48 53.69
N PRO A 110 25.30 -12.15 54.42
CA PRO A 110 26.58 -11.79 53.82
C PRO A 110 27.49 -13.02 53.67
N GLU A 111 28.30 -13.09 52.60
CA GLU A 111 29.76 -13.18 52.68
C GLU A 111 30.45 -13.36 51.29
N THR A 112 31.47 -12.51 51.07
CA THR A 112 32.65 -12.62 50.16
C THR A 112 32.53 -12.25 48.66
N PRO A 113 33.62 -11.74 48.03
CA PRO A 113 33.64 -10.36 47.54
C PRO A 113 33.79 -10.20 46.02
N ALA A 114 33.46 -8.98 45.60
CA ALA A 114 33.46 -8.44 44.25
C ALA A 114 34.74 -8.71 43.44
N GLU A 115 34.55 -9.12 42.19
CA GLU A 115 35.39 -8.72 41.06
C GLU A 115 34.56 -8.77 39.76
N THR A 116 34.42 -7.60 39.12
CA THR A 116 33.99 -7.36 37.72
C THR A 116 32.56 -7.73 37.29
N ALA A 117 31.64 -6.74 37.33
CA ALA A 117 30.74 -6.40 36.21
C ALA A 117 29.88 -5.16 36.57
N GLU A 118 30.45 -3.96 36.47
CA GLU A 118 29.64 -2.75 36.27
C GLU A 118 29.14 -2.74 34.82
N ALA A 119 28.11 -3.54 34.54
CA ALA A 119 27.25 -3.33 33.39
C ALA A 119 25.94 -2.76 33.93
N SER A 120 25.67 -1.49 33.63
CA SER A 120 24.36 -0.84 33.81
C SER A 120 23.27 -1.80 33.32
N ALA A 121 22.57 -2.47 34.25
CA ALA A 121 21.61 -3.51 33.89
C ALA A 121 20.40 -2.86 33.20
N VAL A 122 20.36 -2.97 31.88
CA VAL A 122 19.20 -2.57 31.05
C VAL A 122 17.98 -3.34 31.55
N ARG A 123 16.86 -2.65 31.75
CA ARG A 123 15.62 -3.21 32.29
C ARG A 123 15.10 -4.35 31.41
N GLU A 124 14.48 -5.37 32.00
CA GLU A 124 13.92 -6.53 31.27
C GLU A 124 12.41 -6.69 31.54
N ILE A 125 11.63 -6.98 30.50
CA ILE A 125 10.21 -7.38 30.58
C ILE A 125 10.09 -8.80 30.00
N LEU A 126 9.32 -9.66 30.67
CA LEU A 126 9.05 -11.01 30.20
C LEU A 126 7.70 -11.06 29.46
N THR A 127 7.65 -11.82 28.38
CA THR A 127 6.43 -12.23 27.68
C THR A 127 6.58 -13.66 27.19
N THR A 128 5.47 -14.36 26.98
CA THR A 128 5.51 -15.77 26.58
C THR A 128 4.57 -16.05 25.40
N GLY A 129 4.88 -17.08 24.62
CA GLY A 129 3.94 -17.72 23.70
C GLY A 129 3.71 -17.07 22.34
N TRP A 130 4.02 -15.78 22.16
CA TRP A 130 3.80 -15.09 20.88
C TRP A 130 4.52 -15.74 19.71
N ASP A 131 3.91 -15.67 18.53
CA ASP A 131 4.62 -15.91 17.27
C ASP A 131 5.77 -14.89 17.15
N VAL A 132 6.99 -15.39 17.02
CA VAL A 132 8.21 -14.57 17.08
C VAL A 132 8.28 -13.60 15.90
N HIS A 133 7.82 -14.01 14.72
CA HIS A 133 7.87 -13.18 13.51
C HIS A 133 6.80 -12.07 13.54
N ALA A 134 5.59 -12.38 14.00
CA ALA A 134 4.53 -11.39 14.21
C ALA A 134 4.91 -10.40 15.32
N PHE A 135 5.48 -10.90 16.43
CA PHE A 135 5.89 -10.06 17.56
C PHE A 135 7.00 -9.07 17.19
N VAL A 136 8.08 -9.53 16.57
CA VAL A 136 9.15 -8.62 16.11
C VAL A 136 8.64 -7.64 15.06
N THR A 137 7.66 -8.02 14.24
CA THR A 137 7.04 -7.13 13.25
C THR A 137 6.24 -6.02 13.92
N VAL A 138 5.45 -6.32 14.96
CA VAL A 138 4.75 -5.29 15.75
C VAL A 138 5.76 -4.34 16.41
N LEU A 139 6.83 -4.87 16.99
CA LEU A 139 7.89 -4.03 17.57
C LEU A 139 8.54 -3.13 16.52
N ARG A 140 8.88 -3.65 15.33
CA ARG A 140 9.43 -2.85 14.22
C ARG A 140 8.49 -1.75 13.78
N ILE A 141 7.19 -2.01 13.68
CA ILE A 141 6.18 -1.00 13.36
C ILE A 141 6.16 0.10 14.42
N ILE A 142 6.14 -0.26 15.71
CA ILE A 142 6.18 0.71 16.83
C ILE A 142 7.44 1.59 16.77
N HIS A 143 8.55 1.04 16.28
CA HIS A 143 9.83 1.74 16.16
C HIS A 143 10.05 2.39 14.79
N GLY A 144 9.05 2.40 13.89
CA GLY A 144 9.16 3.03 12.57
C GLY A 144 10.10 2.32 11.58
N LEU A 145 10.41 1.04 11.79
CA LEU A 145 11.32 0.27 10.94
C LEU A 145 10.59 -0.43 9.79
N TYR A 146 9.91 0.35 8.94
CA TYR A 146 8.98 -0.22 7.94
C TYR A 146 9.64 -0.95 6.77
N TYR A 147 10.91 -0.66 6.43
CA TYR A 147 11.65 -1.49 5.45
C TYR A 147 11.85 -2.94 5.91
N GLN A 148 11.70 -3.21 7.20
CA GLN A 148 11.80 -4.55 7.79
C GLN A 148 10.43 -5.20 8.06
N VAL A 149 9.34 -4.59 7.57
CA VAL A 149 7.97 -5.09 7.69
C VAL A 149 7.58 -5.77 6.36
N PRO A 150 7.09 -7.02 6.37
CA PRO A 150 6.72 -7.70 5.13
C PRO A 150 5.60 -6.96 4.37
N GLU A 151 5.74 -6.80 3.05
CA GLU A 151 4.70 -6.13 2.23
C GLU A 151 3.47 -7.02 1.95
N ALA A 152 3.69 -8.33 1.85
CA ALA A 152 2.65 -9.34 1.68
C ALA A 152 2.76 -10.37 2.80
N VAL A 153 1.61 -10.76 3.36
CA VAL A 153 1.53 -11.65 4.52
C VAL A 153 0.45 -12.70 4.31
N SER A 154 0.61 -13.86 4.94
CA SER A 154 -0.44 -14.86 5.08
C SER A 154 -1.55 -14.38 6.01
N LEU A 155 -2.71 -15.04 5.92
CA LEU A 155 -3.81 -14.75 6.83
C LEU A 155 -3.49 -15.19 8.27
N SER A 156 -2.72 -16.27 8.45
CA SER A 156 -2.25 -16.72 9.76
C SER A 156 -1.34 -15.68 10.41
N PHE A 157 -0.34 -15.19 9.68
CA PHE A 157 0.54 -14.14 10.19
C PHE A 157 -0.22 -12.86 10.55
N PHE A 158 -1.21 -12.49 9.72
CA PHE A 158 -2.02 -11.30 9.99
C PHE A 158 -2.90 -11.48 11.23
N ILE A 159 -3.42 -12.68 11.50
CA ILE A 159 -4.15 -12.94 12.74
C ILE A 159 -3.25 -12.78 13.97
N ASP A 160 -2.01 -13.30 13.91
CA ASP A 160 -1.04 -13.20 15.01
C ASP A 160 -0.72 -11.74 15.33
N VAL A 161 -0.44 -10.94 14.30
CA VAL A 161 -0.21 -9.50 14.44
C VAL A 161 -1.44 -8.80 15.03
N ALA A 162 -2.66 -9.15 14.60
CA ALA A 162 -3.88 -8.56 15.11
C ALA A 162 -4.11 -8.90 16.60
N VAL A 163 -3.86 -10.14 17.02
CA VAL A 163 -3.97 -10.57 18.42
C VAL A 163 -2.94 -9.83 19.29
N ILE A 164 -1.68 -9.74 18.86
CA ILE A 164 -0.63 -8.99 19.56
C ILE A 164 -1.00 -7.50 19.67
N ALA A 165 -1.48 -6.91 18.56
CA ALA A 165 -1.86 -5.50 18.53
C ALA A 165 -3.06 -5.17 19.43
N ASP A 166 -4.02 -6.10 19.56
CA ASP A 166 -5.13 -5.96 20.50
C ASP A 166 -4.66 -6.14 21.96
N TYR A 167 -3.86 -7.18 22.23
CA TYR A 167 -3.33 -7.46 23.57
C TYR A 167 -2.55 -6.28 24.13
N TYR A 168 -1.58 -5.75 23.38
CA TYR A 168 -0.80 -4.59 23.80
C TYR A 168 -1.54 -3.26 23.57
N GLN A 169 -2.75 -3.27 23.02
CA GLN A 169 -3.52 -2.06 22.69
C GLN A 169 -2.72 -1.06 21.83
N CYS A 170 -2.03 -1.56 20.81
CA CYS A 170 -1.24 -0.78 19.86
C CYS A 170 -1.79 -0.86 18.41
N ALA A 171 -3.07 -1.21 18.25
CA ALA A 171 -3.72 -1.31 16.94
C ALA A 171 -3.64 -0.03 16.10
N GLU A 172 -3.55 1.15 16.73
CA GLU A 172 -3.36 2.42 16.02
C GLU A 172 -2.01 2.48 15.31
N ALA A 173 -0.92 2.12 16.00
CA ALA A 173 0.43 2.04 15.44
C ALA A 173 0.49 1.07 14.25
N VAL A 174 -0.20 -0.08 14.36
CA VAL A 174 -0.22 -1.12 13.31
C VAL A 174 -1.19 -0.81 12.16
N SER A 175 -2.07 0.19 12.31
CA SER A 175 -3.21 0.39 11.41
C SER A 175 -2.86 0.64 9.95
N THR A 176 -1.73 1.31 9.66
CA THR A 176 -1.31 1.58 8.28
C THR A 176 -0.80 0.32 7.59
N SER A 177 0.05 -0.46 8.23
CA SER A 177 0.51 -1.75 7.72
C SER A 177 -0.66 -2.71 7.51
N ALA A 178 -1.61 -2.75 8.45
CA ALA A 178 -2.84 -3.51 8.31
C ALA A 178 -3.66 -3.09 7.07
N LYS A 179 -3.80 -1.78 6.81
CA LYS A 179 -4.50 -1.27 5.60
C LYS A 179 -3.77 -1.70 4.32
N LEU A 180 -2.44 -1.72 4.30
CA LEU A 180 -1.66 -2.19 3.15
C LEU A 180 -1.88 -3.68 2.89
N TRP A 181 -1.78 -4.52 3.91
CA TRP A 181 -2.04 -5.96 3.79
C TRP A 181 -3.48 -6.23 3.35
N LYS A 182 -4.46 -5.51 3.90
CA LYS A 182 -5.86 -5.58 3.46
C LYS A 182 -5.99 -5.35 1.95
N LEU A 183 -5.35 -4.32 1.40
CA LEU A 183 -5.42 -4.06 -0.04
C LEU A 183 -4.90 -5.22 -0.87
N THR A 184 -3.84 -5.90 -0.41
CA THR A 184 -3.29 -7.09 -1.07
C THR A 184 -4.32 -8.24 -1.08
N PHE A 185 -4.98 -8.52 0.04
CA PHE A 185 -6.05 -9.53 0.12
C PHE A 185 -7.28 -9.19 -0.74
N LEU A 186 -7.66 -7.92 -0.81
CA LEU A 186 -8.80 -7.48 -1.63
C LEU A 186 -8.50 -7.56 -3.12
N LYS A 187 -7.27 -7.24 -3.55
CA LYS A 187 -6.85 -7.30 -4.96
C LYS A 187 -6.70 -8.72 -5.48
N SER A 188 -6.22 -9.66 -4.66
CA SER A 188 -6.05 -11.05 -5.07
C SER A 188 -7.37 -11.81 -5.24
N GLY A 189 -8.48 -11.27 -4.72
CA GLY A 189 -9.77 -11.97 -4.70
C GLY A 189 -9.75 -13.23 -3.82
N ALA A 190 -8.70 -13.43 -3.01
CA ALA A 190 -8.41 -14.69 -2.32
C ALA A 190 -9.28 -14.95 -1.08
N LEU A 191 -10.07 -13.97 -0.62
CA LEU A 191 -10.88 -14.10 0.59
C LEU A 191 -12.20 -14.84 0.30
N ASN A 192 -12.14 -16.17 0.37
CA ASN A 192 -13.34 -16.99 0.51
C ASN A 192 -13.80 -16.95 1.98
N LEU A 193 -14.74 -16.04 2.32
CA LEU A 193 -15.22 -15.81 3.68
C LEU A 193 -16.16 -16.93 4.18
N ARG A 194 -15.62 -18.14 4.27
CA ARG A 194 -16.23 -19.36 4.81
C ARG A 194 -15.30 -19.96 5.87
N GLY A 195 -15.85 -20.85 6.71
CA GLY A 195 -15.08 -21.60 7.70
C GLY A 195 -14.12 -20.73 8.51
N LYS A 196 -12.87 -21.17 8.68
CA LYS A 196 -11.86 -20.48 9.49
C LYS A 196 -11.45 -19.12 8.93
N VAL A 197 -11.46 -18.95 7.60
CA VAL A 197 -11.14 -17.67 6.94
C VAL A 197 -12.12 -16.56 7.37
N SER A 198 -13.41 -16.89 7.47
CA SER A 198 -14.42 -15.92 7.94
C SER A 198 -14.17 -15.46 9.38
N ILE A 199 -13.79 -16.38 10.27
CA ILE A 199 -13.52 -16.13 11.69
C ILE A 199 -12.27 -15.26 11.84
N MET A 200 -11.20 -15.60 11.14
CA MET A 200 -9.95 -14.83 11.17
C MET A 200 -10.15 -13.41 10.63
N TRP A 201 -10.82 -13.25 9.49
CA TRP A 201 -11.07 -11.92 8.90
C TRP A 201 -12.01 -11.08 9.78
N LEU A 202 -12.98 -11.71 10.45
CA LEU A 202 -13.87 -11.06 11.41
C LEU A 202 -13.09 -10.46 12.58
N TRP A 203 -12.14 -11.20 13.15
CA TRP A 203 -11.27 -10.71 14.22
C TRP A 203 -10.39 -9.55 13.75
N ILE A 204 -9.69 -9.71 12.62
CA ILE A 204 -8.82 -8.66 12.05
C ILE A 204 -9.62 -7.37 11.83
N ALA A 205 -10.79 -7.47 11.19
CA ALA A 205 -11.65 -6.32 10.93
C ALA A 205 -12.16 -5.68 12.23
N TRP A 206 -12.39 -6.47 13.28
CA TRP A 206 -12.77 -5.97 14.60
C TRP A 206 -11.63 -5.18 15.27
N VAL A 207 -10.41 -5.75 15.32
CA VAL A 207 -9.22 -5.12 15.91
C VAL A 207 -8.92 -3.77 15.27
N PHE A 208 -8.92 -3.71 13.93
CA PHE A 208 -8.58 -2.51 13.16
C PHE A 208 -9.76 -1.60 12.84
N SER A 209 -10.95 -1.85 13.40
CA SER A 209 -12.14 -1.02 13.22
C SER A 209 -12.53 -0.83 11.75
N TRP A 210 -12.76 -1.92 11.02
CA TRP A 210 -13.19 -1.91 9.61
C TRP A 210 -14.63 -2.38 9.46
N PRO A 211 -15.64 -1.49 9.57
CA PRO A 211 -17.06 -1.89 9.61
C PRO A 211 -17.52 -2.68 8.38
N SER A 212 -17.10 -2.25 7.18
CA SER A 212 -17.47 -2.94 5.93
C SER A 212 -16.91 -4.36 5.87
N GLU A 213 -15.66 -4.54 6.33
CA GLU A 213 -15.00 -5.85 6.33
C GLU A 213 -15.57 -6.77 7.40
N PHE A 214 -15.83 -6.21 8.59
CA PHE A 214 -16.46 -6.89 9.70
C PHE A 214 -17.84 -7.42 9.31
N ASN A 215 -18.70 -6.57 8.73
CA ASN A 215 -20.04 -6.95 8.29
C ASN A 215 -19.99 -8.02 7.20
N ARG A 216 -19.05 -7.92 6.26
CA ARG A 216 -18.87 -8.91 5.19
C ARG A 216 -18.44 -10.27 5.74
N ALA A 217 -17.51 -10.30 6.70
CA ALA A 217 -17.08 -11.52 7.38
C ALA A 217 -18.18 -12.11 8.27
N ALA A 218 -18.90 -11.28 9.02
CA ALA A 218 -20.01 -11.69 9.87
C ALA A 218 -21.16 -12.30 9.05
N TYR A 219 -21.50 -11.68 7.92
CA TYR A 219 -22.49 -12.23 6.99
C TYR A 219 -22.04 -13.56 6.40
N GLY A 220 -20.78 -13.66 5.96
CA GLY A 220 -20.20 -14.92 5.47
C GLY A 220 -20.28 -16.02 6.53
N HIS A 221 -19.89 -15.71 7.77
CA HIS A 221 -19.99 -16.64 8.89
C HIS A 221 -21.44 -17.07 9.16
N LEU A 222 -22.39 -16.13 9.27
CA LEU A 222 -23.81 -16.46 9.51
C LEU A 222 -24.41 -17.34 8.41
N ARG A 223 -24.03 -17.07 7.15
CA ARG A 223 -24.55 -17.81 6.01
C ARG A 223 -24.03 -19.25 5.98
N TYR A 224 -22.76 -19.47 6.31
CA TYR A 224 -22.09 -20.75 6.07
C TYR A 224 -21.72 -21.53 7.36
N SER A 225 -21.88 -20.93 8.54
CA SER A 225 -21.64 -21.61 9.81
C SER A 225 -22.64 -22.74 10.02
N GLN A 226 -22.11 -23.91 10.39
CA GLN A 226 -22.88 -25.12 10.67
C GLN A 226 -23.11 -25.33 12.18
N GLY A 227 -22.47 -24.54 13.05
CA GLY A 227 -22.48 -24.85 14.48
C GLY A 227 -21.30 -24.19 15.19
N LEU A 228 -21.45 -23.85 16.46
CA LEU A 228 -20.30 -23.44 17.29
C LEU A 228 -19.57 -24.68 17.83
N ASP A 229 -20.27 -25.81 17.93
CA ASP A 229 -19.75 -27.13 18.30
C ASP A 229 -18.72 -27.70 17.31
N LEU A 230 -18.65 -27.14 16.09
CA LEU A 230 -17.69 -27.51 15.06
C LEU A 230 -16.50 -26.55 14.97
N VAL A 231 -16.38 -25.61 15.91
CA VAL A 231 -15.35 -24.57 15.91
C VAL A 231 -14.53 -24.66 17.19
N ASP A 232 -13.23 -24.90 17.04
CA ASP A 232 -12.25 -24.66 18.11
C ASP A 232 -11.54 -23.32 17.83
N THR A 233 -11.75 -22.34 18.70
CA THR A 233 -11.10 -21.03 18.59
C THR A 233 -9.65 -21.05 19.05
N HIS A 234 -9.23 -22.10 19.77
CA HIS A 234 -7.94 -22.15 20.47
C HIS A 234 -7.71 -20.86 21.28
N ASP A 235 -6.57 -20.18 21.10
CA ASP A 235 -6.21 -18.94 21.81
C ASP A 235 -6.79 -17.66 21.18
N LEU A 236 -7.61 -17.77 20.12
CA LEU A 236 -8.20 -16.60 19.45
C LEU A 236 -9.32 -15.97 20.30
N PRO A 237 -9.27 -14.66 20.67
CA PRO A 237 -10.22 -14.06 21.59
C PRO A 237 -11.57 -13.66 20.97
N ILE A 238 -12.18 -14.52 20.15
CA ILE A 238 -13.36 -14.19 19.34
C ILE A 238 -14.69 -14.75 19.88
N ALA A 239 -14.66 -15.57 20.93
CA ALA A 239 -15.82 -16.33 21.42
C ALA A 239 -17.11 -15.51 21.57
N MET A 240 -17.04 -14.34 22.21
CA MET A 240 -18.20 -13.45 22.40
C MET A 240 -18.89 -13.04 21.09
N ILE A 241 -18.10 -12.77 20.05
CA ILE A 241 -18.61 -12.40 18.73
C ILE A 241 -19.30 -13.62 18.12
N LEU A 242 -18.64 -14.78 18.12
CA LEU A 242 -19.19 -16.02 17.56
C LEU A 242 -20.46 -16.48 18.27
N GLU A 243 -20.55 -16.38 19.60
CA GLU A 243 -21.76 -16.70 20.36
C GLU A 243 -22.95 -15.81 19.95
N THR A 244 -22.69 -14.53 19.69
CA THR A 244 -23.73 -13.60 19.23
C THR A 244 -24.21 -13.96 17.83
N LEU A 245 -23.28 -14.32 16.94
CA LEU A 245 -23.61 -14.79 15.59
C LEU A 245 -24.34 -16.15 15.63
N ALA A 246 -23.96 -17.06 16.52
CA ALA A 246 -24.62 -18.35 16.68
C ALA A 246 -26.10 -18.20 17.08
N LYS A 247 -26.39 -17.30 18.04
CA LYS A 247 -27.79 -16.97 18.43
C LYS A 247 -28.60 -16.40 17.26
N LYS A 248 -27.98 -15.56 16.43
CA LYS A 248 -28.61 -15.03 15.21
C LYS A 248 -28.83 -16.12 14.16
N ARG A 249 -27.91 -17.07 14.02
CA ARG A 249 -28.09 -18.26 13.16
C ARG A 249 -29.31 -19.06 13.61
N GLU A 250 -29.38 -19.42 14.90
CA GLU A 250 -30.49 -20.18 15.49
C GLU A 250 -31.84 -19.48 15.27
N TRP A 251 -31.91 -18.18 15.58
CA TRP A 251 -33.12 -17.38 15.37
C TRP A 251 -33.60 -17.39 13.91
N SER A 252 -32.68 -17.33 12.93
CA SER A 252 -33.03 -17.39 11.51
C SER A 252 -33.62 -18.75 11.13
N LEU A 253 -33.08 -19.83 11.70
CA LEU A 253 -33.56 -21.20 11.47
C LEU A 253 -34.95 -21.42 12.09
N ASP A 254 -35.16 -20.92 13.32
CA ASP A 254 -36.47 -20.89 13.98
C ASP A 254 -37.50 -20.13 13.14
N THR A 255 -37.14 -18.92 12.67
CA THR A 255 -38.02 -18.04 11.89
C THR A 255 -38.42 -18.68 10.56
N PHE A 256 -37.46 -19.29 9.87
CA PHE A 256 -37.71 -20.05 8.65
C PHE A 256 -38.65 -21.24 8.90
N SER A 257 -38.36 -22.05 9.93
CA SER A 257 -39.15 -23.23 10.29
C SER A 257 -40.59 -22.86 10.66
N ALA A 258 -40.78 -21.83 11.50
CA ALA A 258 -42.09 -21.34 11.89
C ALA A 258 -42.91 -20.85 10.70
N LYS A 259 -42.28 -20.17 9.72
CA LYS A 259 -42.97 -19.73 8.52
C LYS A 259 -43.43 -20.89 7.64
N LEU A 260 -42.60 -21.93 7.48
CA LEU A 260 -42.98 -23.13 6.74
C LEU A 260 -44.20 -23.82 7.36
N VAL A 261 -44.19 -23.98 8.69
CA VAL A 261 -45.34 -24.54 9.43
C VAL A 261 -46.59 -23.68 9.23
N ALA A 262 -46.47 -22.36 9.32
CA ALA A 262 -47.59 -21.44 9.09
C ALA A 262 -48.17 -21.56 7.67
N LEU A 263 -47.31 -21.57 6.64
CA LEU A 263 -47.75 -21.72 5.24
C LEU A 263 -48.45 -23.07 5.01
N ARG A 264 -47.92 -24.15 5.59
CA ARG A 264 -48.55 -25.47 5.54
C ARG A 264 -49.94 -25.45 6.16
N THR A 265 -50.07 -24.90 7.37
CA THR A 265 -51.35 -24.77 8.07
C THR A 265 -52.34 -23.92 7.27
N ASP A 266 -51.92 -22.77 6.75
CA ASP A 266 -52.80 -21.89 5.98
C ASP A 266 -53.31 -22.55 4.68
N HIS A 267 -52.49 -23.37 4.03
CA HIS A 267 -52.92 -24.14 2.86
C HIS A 267 -53.85 -25.31 3.21
N LEU A 268 -53.63 -25.99 4.34
CA LEU A 268 -54.52 -27.04 4.86
C LEU A 268 -55.89 -26.49 5.27
N GLU A 269 -55.91 -25.33 5.94
CA GLU A 269 -57.13 -24.66 6.43
C GLU A 269 -57.84 -23.82 5.36
N LEU A 270 -57.39 -23.90 4.10
CA LEU A 270 -57.95 -23.17 2.95
C LEU A 270 -57.88 -21.63 3.08
N ARG A 271 -56.98 -21.11 3.93
CA ARG A 271 -56.73 -19.68 4.15
C ARG A 271 -55.78 -19.07 3.12
N ALA A 272 -54.97 -19.88 2.43
CA ALA A 272 -54.02 -19.46 1.41
C ALA A 272 -54.12 -20.27 0.09
N GLY A 273 -53.74 -19.64 -1.03
CA GLY A 273 -53.57 -20.25 -2.36
C GLY A 273 -54.64 -19.88 -3.41
N CYS A 274 -54.20 -19.72 -4.66
CA CYS A 274 -54.98 -19.23 -5.79
C CYS A 274 -56.13 -20.15 -6.23
N ASP A 275 -55.89 -21.47 -6.31
CA ASP A 275 -56.91 -22.47 -6.65
C ASP A 275 -56.67 -23.80 -5.92
N ARG A 276 -57.65 -24.71 -5.96
CA ARG A 276 -57.59 -26.00 -5.25
C ARG A 276 -56.46 -26.92 -5.76
N ARG A 277 -56.22 -27.00 -7.07
CA ARG A 277 -55.16 -27.85 -7.65
C ARG A 277 -53.79 -27.32 -7.26
N TYR A 278 -53.62 -26.00 -7.37
CA TYR A 278 -52.39 -25.32 -7.03
C TYR A 278 -52.05 -25.43 -5.54
N ARG A 279 -53.04 -25.38 -4.64
CA ARG A 279 -52.84 -25.66 -3.20
C ARG A 279 -52.29 -27.06 -2.94
N HIS A 280 -52.81 -28.09 -3.62
CA HIS A 280 -52.29 -29.46 -3.46
C HIS A 280 -50.85 -29.57 -3.97
N MET A 281 -50.52 -28.89 -5.05
CA MET A 281 -49.16 -28.82 -5.59
C MET A 281 -48.21 -28.11 -4.61
N LEU A 282 -48.61 -26.98 -4.04
CA LEU A 282 -47.83 -26.26 -3.02
C LEU A 282 -47.65 -27.06 -1.73
N LEU A 283 -48.69 -27.76 -1.27
CA LEU A 283 -48.59 -28.67 -0.12
C LEU A 283 -47.62 -29.82 -0.41
N GLY A 284 -47.64 -30.35 -1.63
CA GLY A 284 -46.68 -31.34 -2.10
C GLY A 284 -45.26 -30.79 -2.10
N ALA A 285 -45.05 -29.57 -2.63
CA ALA A 285 -43.74 -28.91 -2.64
C ALA A 285 -43.23 -28.59 -1.22
N ILE A 286 -44.09 -28.16 -0.30
CA ILE A 286 -43.72 -27.95 1.12
C ILE A 286 -43.34 -29.30 1.76
N GLN A 287 -44.12 -30.35 1.54
CA GLN A 287 -43.84 -31.68 2.09
C GLN A 287 -42.54 -32.28 1.53
N ASP A 288 -42.28 -32.08 0.23
CA ASP A 288 -41.06 -32.49 -0.45
C ASP A 288 -39.85 -31.70 0.03
N ALA A 289 -40.00 -30.39 0.26
CA ALA A 289 -38.99 -29.54 0.88
C ALA A 289 -38.68 -29.97 2.32
N GLU A 290 -39.69 -30.20 3.15
CA GLU A 290 -39.52 -30.72 4.52
C GLU A 290 -38.83 -32.09 4.51
N TYR A 291 -39.23 -32.98 3.60
CA TYR A 291 -38.62 -34.30 3.46
C TYR A 291 -37.17 -34.19 2.99
N THR A 292 -36.91 -33.38 1.98
CA THR A 292 -35.56 -33.13 1.46
C THR A 292 -34.66 -32.53 2.53
N MET A 293 -35.17 -31.56 3.30
CA MET A 293 -34.44 -30.99 4.41
C MET A 293 -34.21 -32.02 5.52
N HIS A 294 -35.22 -32.77 5.94
CA HIS A 294 -35.07 -33.80 6.96
C HIS A 294 -34.07 -34.89 6.52
N ASN A 295 -34.11 -35.31 5.26
CA ASN A 295 -33.25 -36.36 4.71
C ASN A 295 -31.82 -35.86 4.43
N LYS A 296 -31.66 -34.68 3.83
CA LYS A 296 -30.35 -34.09 3.51
C LYS A 296 -29.66 -33.50 4.75
N LEU A 297 -30.40 -32.80 5.60
CA LEU A 297 -29.84 -32.01 6.70
C LEU A 297 -30.00 -32.69 8.07
N VAL A 298 -30.77 -33.78 8.19
CA VAL A 298 -31.04 -34.48 9.46
C VAL A 298 -31.71 -33.55 10.48
N ILE A 299 -32.70 -32.76 10.02
CA ILE A 299 -33.39 -31.78 10.87
C ILE A 299 -34.18 -32.48 11.97
N SER A 300 -33.82 -32.21 13.23
CA SER A 300 -34.52 -32.68 14.42
C SER A 300 -34.71 -31.55 15.44
N GLY A 301 -35.41 -30.48 15.03
CA GLY A 301 -35.75 -29.35 15.91
C GLY A 301 -34.55 -28.64 16.55
N PRO A 302 -34.79 -27.71 17.48
CA PRO A 302 -33.72 -27.07 18.23
C PRO A 302 -32.93 -28.07 19.07
N PRO A 303 -31.60 -27.92 19.18
CA PRO A 303 -30.78 -26.88 18.56
C PRO A 303 -30.31 -27.35 17.18
N TYR A 304 -30.48 -26.51 16.16
CA TYR A 304 -30.23 -26.83 14.75
C TYR A 304 -28.74 -27.10 14.45
N TYR A 305 -28.28 -28.28 14.86
CA TYR A 305 -26.91 -28.74 14.70
C TYR A 305 -26.60 -28.99 13.23
N TRP A 306 -25.47 -28.48 12.78
CA TRP A 306 -24.85 -28.79 11.49
C TRP A 306 -25.62 -28.32 10.27
N ILE A 307 -26.44 -27.28 10.45
CA ILE A 307 -27.26 -26.67 9.40
C ILE A 307 -26.85 -25.21 9.24
N SER A 308 -26.43 -24.87 8.03
CA SER A 308 -26.17 -23.50 7.62
C SER A 308 -27.38 -22.89 6.90
N ILE A 309 -27.50 -21.58 6.97
CA ILE A 309 -28.56 -20.83 6.26
C ILE A 309 -28.34 -20.90 4.75
N GLY A 310 -27.09 -20.99 4.30
CA GLY A 310 -26.72 -21.20 2.91
C GLY A 310 -27.29 -22.49 2.35
N GLU A 311 -27.17 -23.62 3.06
CA GLU A 311 -27.73 -24.90 2.62
C GLU A 311 -29.26 -24.85 2.49
N ILE A 312 -29.94 -24.20 3.43
CA ILE A 312 -31.40 -23.99 3.34
C ILE A 312 -31.74 -23.15 2.12
N ASN A 313 -31.01 -22.06 1.88
CA ASN A 313 -31.23 -21.20 0.73
C ASN A 313 -31.01 -21.95 -0.60
N ASP A 314 -29.99 -22.81 -0.67
CA ASP A 314 -29.68 -23.57 -1.88
C ASP A 314 -30.76 -24.65 -2.15
N ILE A 315 -31.19 -25.39 -1.12
CA ILE A 315 -32.35 -26.30 -1.22
C ILE A 315 -33.61 -25.54 -1.63
N TRP A 316 -33.81 -24.33 -1.09
CA TRP A 316 -34.98 -23.52 -1.37
C TRP A 316 -35.03 -23.02 -2.83
N GLU A 317 -33.87 -22.68 -3.39
CA GLU A 317 -33.78 -22.28 -4.80
C GLU A 317 -34.04 -23.43 -5.78
N ASP A 318 -33.79 -24.68 -5.37
CA ASP A 318 -34.07 -25.86 -6.20
C ASP A 318 -35.54 -26.28 -6.21
N ILE A 319 -36.39 -25.75 -5.31
CA ILE A 319 -37.82 -26.11 -5.28
C ILE A 319 -38.56 -25.53 -6.49
N ASP A 320 -39.11 -26.41 -7.32
CA ASP A 320 -39.97 -26.03 -8.45
C ASP A 320 -41.33 -25.53 -7.94
N SER A 321 -41.53 -24.22 -8.06
CA SER A 321 -42.64 -23.46 -7.47
C SER A 321 -43.12 -22.39 -8.46
N ASP A 322 -43.47 -22.81 -9.67
CA ASP A 322 -44.07 -21.93 -10.67
C ASP A 322 -45.35 -21.25 -10.15
N ASP A 323 -45.61 -20.00 -10.56
CA ASP A 323 -46.86 -19.33 -10.26
C ASP A 323 -48.06 -20.06 -10.89
N CYS A 324 -49.24 -19.96 -10.25
CA CYS A 324 -50.49 -20.43 -10.85
C CYS A 324 -50.74 -19.71 -12.19
N ARG A 325 -50.64 -20.44 -13.30
CA ARG A 325 -51.02 -19.95 -14.65
C ARG A 325 -52.51 -20.21 -14.92
N ASP A 326 -53.44 -19.53 -14.23
CA ASP A 326 -54.84 -19.53 -14.68
C ASP A 326 -55.01 -18.50 -15.82
N SER A 327 -55.51 -18.95 -16.97
CA SER A 327 -55.75 -18.13 -18.17
C SER A 327 -56.74 -16.99 -17.96
N ARG A 328 -57.50 -17.01 -16.86
CA ARG A 328 -58.49 -15.98 -16.51
C ARG A 328 -57.90 -14.76 -15.78
N ASP A 329 -56.75 -14.89 -15.12
CA ASP A 329 -56.13 -13.79 -14.35
C ASP A 329 -55.29 -12.84 -15.21
N ILE A 330 -54.87 -13.27 -16.40
CA ILE A 330 -54.21 -12.42 -17.41
C ILE A 330 -55.08 -11.21 -17.79
N LYS A 331 -56.41 -11.31 -17.63
CA LYS A 331 -57.36 -10.24 -17.96
C LYS A 331 -57.59 -9.19 -16.86
N ARG A 332 -57.06 -9.39 -15.63
CA ARG A 332 -57.30 -8.48 -14.47
C ARG A 332 -56.06 -7.74 -13.95
N GLY A 333 -54.92 -7.87 -14.62
CA GLY A 333 -53.81 -6.91 -14.50
C GLY A 333 -52.84 -7.08 -13.33
N PHE A 334 -53.09 -7.93 -12.33
CA PHE A 334 -52.09 -8.24 -11.29
C PHE A 334 -52.25 -9.67 -10.76
N PRO A 335 -51.38 -10.64 -11.13
CA PRO A 335 -51.40 -11.97 -10.53
C PRO A 335 -51.03 -11.88 -9.04
N ARG A 336 -51.85 -12.43 -8.15
CA ARG A 336 -51.50 -12.53 -6.72
C ARG A 336 -50.28 -13.45 -6.59
N PRO A 337 -49.23 -13.06 -5.84
CA PRO A 337 -48.07 -13.92 -5.65
C PRO A 337 -48.49 -15.15 -4.83
N CYS A 338 -48.68 -16.29 -5.48
CA CYS A 338 -49.04 -17.55 -4.80
C CYS A 338 -47.97 -18.64 -4.90
N GLY A 339 -46.87 -18.42 -5.63
CA GLY A 339 -45.71 -19.31 -5.59
C GLY A 339 -45.02 -19.33 -4.23
N LEU A 340 -44.60 -20.53 -3.81
CA LEU A 340 -43.91 -20.79 -2.55
C LEU A 340 -42.65 -19.92 -2.38
N LYS A 341 -41.86 -19.73 -3.44
CA LYS A 341 -40.70 -18.81 -3.43
C LYS A 341 -41.08 -17.37 -3.07
N LYS A 342 -42.18 -16.85 -3.64
CA LYS A 342 -42.67 -15.49 -3.34
C LYS A 342 -43.26 -15.38 -1.93
N LEU A 343 -43.85 -16.46 -1.42
CA LEU A 343 -44.43 -16.50 -0.07
C LEU A 343 -43.35 -16.54 1.03
N MET A 344 -42.19 -17.13 0.75
CA MET A 344 -41.06 -17.17 1.69
C MET A 344 -40.08 -16.01 1.52
N LYS A 345 -40.07 -15.33 0.37
CA LYS A 345 -39.20 -14.18 0.13
C LYS A 345 -39.24 -13.13 1.26
N PRO A 346 -40.39 -12.71 1.81
CA PRO A 346 -40.42 -11.75 2.92
C PRO A 346 -39.64 -12.23 4.16
N THR A 347 -39.65 -13.53 4.43
CA THR A 347 -38.92 -14.14 5.56
C THR A 347 -37.41 -14.12 5.32
N PHE A 348 -36.96 -14.44 4.11
CA PHE A 348 -35.55 -14.32 3.75
C PHE A 348 -35.10 -12.85 3.77
N ASP A 349 -35.92 -11.93 3.27
CA ASP A 349 -35.64 -10.49 3.33
C ASP A 349 -35.55 -10.01 4.79
N GLU A 350 -36.39 -10.51 5.70
CA GLU A 350 -36.34 -10.23 7.14
C GLU A 350 -35.05 -10.76 7.78
N ILE A 351 -34.66 -12.00 7.48
CA ILE A 351 -33.40 -12.60 7.96
C ILE A 351 -32.19 -11.76 7.49
N VAL A 352 -32.15 -11.39 6.22
CA VAL A 352 -31.07 -10.56 5.66
C VAL A 352 -31.07 -9.15 6.28
N ALA A 353 -32.25 -8.57 6.54
CA ALA A 353 -32.38 -7.29 7.21
C ALA A 353 -31.85 -7.35 8.66
N GLU A 354 -32.11 -8.44 9.39
CA GLU A 354 -31.55 -8.65 10.73
C GLU A 354 -30.02 -8.78 10.73
N PHE A 355 -29.44 -9.42 9.71
CA PHE A 355 -27.98 -9.53 9.60
C PHE A 355 -27.33 -8.17 9.36
N SER A 356 -28.02 -7.29 8.64
CA SER A 356 -27.56 -5.92 8.38
C SER A 356 -27.55 -5.04 9.63
N LYS A 357 -28.20 -5.47 10.73
CA LYS A 357 -28.21 -4.76 12.02
C LYS A 357 -26.97 -5.07 12.87
N ILE A 358 -26.20 -6.10 12.54
CA ILE A 358 -24.97 -6.42 13.25
C ILE A 358 -23.95 -5.34 12.95
N ASN A 359 -23.50 -4.64 13.99
CA ASN A 359 -22.53 -3.58 13.85
C ASN A 359 -21.28 -3.88 14.69
N ILE A 360 -20.12 -3.56 14.14
CA ILE A 360 -18.84 -3.65 14.86
C ILE A 360 -18.88 -2.88 16.20
N THR A 361 -19.60 -1.75 16.25
CA THR A 361 -19.72 -0.91 17.45
C THR A 361 -20.34 -1.64 18.64
N ASP A 362 -21.22 -2.62 18.39
CA ASP A 362 -21.89 -3.42 19.42
C ASP A 362 -20.88 -4.25 20.23
N PHE A 363 -19.73 -4.55 19.61
CA PHE A 363 -18.65 -5.33 20.21
C PHE A 363 -17.51 -4.44 20.72
N GLN A 364 -17.38 -3.21 20.21
CA GLN A 364 -16.32 -2.27 20.61
C GLN A 364 -16.58 -1.58 21.96
N ALA A 365 -17.84 -1.42 22.38
CA ALA A 365 -18.17 -0.85 23.69
C ALA A 365 -17.58 -1.65 24.88
N LYS A 366 -17.23 -2.92 24.66
CA LYS A 366 -16.62 -3.82 25.65
C LYS A 366 -15.08 -3.86 25.61
N LYS A 367 -14.45 -3.16 24.66
CA LYS A 367 -12.98 -3.12 24.49
C LYS A 367 -12.26 -2.54 25.72
N GLY A 368 -12.96 -1.75 26.54
CA GLY A 368 -12.42 -1.12 27.75
C GLY A 368 -12.63 -1.88 29.07
N SER A 369 -13.25 -3.08 29.08
CA SER A 369 -13.76 -3.68 30.33
C SER A 369 -13.15 -5.02 30.78
N THR A 370 -12.18 -5.62 30.09
CA THR A 370 -11.54 -6.86 30.59
C THR A 370 -10.17 -7.13 29.93
N PRO A 371 -9.05 -7.09 30.67
CA PRO A 371 -7.85 -7.85 30.34
C PRO A 371 -8.08 -9.34 30.65
N LEU A 372 -7.51 -10.24 29.83
CA LEU A 372 -7.69 -11.70 29.94
C LEU A 372 -6.96 -12.39 31.11
N PHE A 373 -6.39 -11.66 32.09
CA PHE A 373 -5.87 -12.23 33.35
C PHE A 373 -6.05 -11.27 34.54
N PRO A 374 -6.23 -11.77 35.78
CA PRO A 374 -6.69 -10.96 36.91
C PRO A 374 -5.57 -10.09 37.47
N LEU A 375 -5.74 -8.77 37.36
CA LEU A 375 -5.04 -7.81 38.23
C LEU A 375 -6.09 -7.19 39.16
N SER A 376 -5.87 -7.37 40.46
CA SER A 376 -6.76 -6.99 41.55
C SER A 376 -6.98 -5.48 41.64
N SER A 377 -8.21 -5.13 42.04
CA SER A 377 -8.86 -3.83 42.10
C SER A 377 -8.26 -2.73 42.98
N SER A 378 -8.53 -1.47 42.57
CA SER A 378 -9.01 -0.29 43.32
C SER A 378 -8.28 0.98 42.83
N SER A 379 -8.83 2.18 42.67
CA SER A 379 -10.10 2.81 43.04
C SER A 379 -10.32 4.04 42.12
N HIS A 380 -11.57 4.31 41.72
CA HIS A 380 -11.97 5.50 40.95
C HIS A 380 -12.09 6.75 41.84
N ARG A 381 -11.68 7.92 41.32
CA ARG A 381 -12.32 9.22 41.61
C ARG A 381 -12.38 10.11 40.36
N ASN A 382 -13.59 10.58 40.08
CA ASN A 382 -13.95 11.55 39.05
C ASN A 382 -13.53 12.98 39.47
N PHE A 383 -13.12 13.80 38.50
CA PHE A 383 -13.38 15.25 38.51
C PHE A 383 -13.51 15.77 37.07
N PHE A 384 -14.72 16.21 36.72
CA PHE A 384 -14.99 17.11 35.60
C PHE A 384 -15.14 18.52 36.17
N THR A 385 -14.46 19.50 35.59
CA THR A 385 -14.88 20.91 35.64
C THR A 385 -14.56 21.61 34.31
N HIS A 386 -15.63 22.09 33.68
CA HIS A 386 -15.63 23.13 32.64
C HIS A 386 -14.93 24.40 33.12
N LEU A 387 -14.27 25.11 32.20
CA LEU A 387 -14.28 26.57 32.21
C LEU A 387 -14.06 27.12 30.80
N GLY A 388 -15.08 27.76 30.25
CA GLY A 388 -14.96 28.65 29.12
C GLY A 388 -14.52 30.03 29.60
N PHE A 389 -13.76 30.75 28.76
CA PHE A 389 -13.55 32.17 28.94
C PHE A 389 -13.78 32.93 27.64
N LEU A 390 -14.54 34.02 27.81
CA LEU A 390 -14.97 34.98 26.82
C LEU A 390 -13.82 35.92 26.44
N PHE A 391 -13.85 36.33 25.17
CA PHE A 391 -13.03 37.39 24.60
C PHE A 391 -13.19 38.73 25.34
N SER A 392 -12.10 39.48 25.43
CA SER A 392 -12.14 40.94 25.46
C SER A 392 -10.88 41.50 24.80
N SER A 393 -11.10 42.32 23.77
CA SER A 393 -10.08 43.17 23.14
C SER A 393 -9.80 44.38 24.03
N PRO A 394 -8.60 44.98 23.94
CA PRO A 394 -8.60 46.34 23.39
C PRO A 394 -7.51 46.57 22.34
N ALA A 395 -7.78 47.58 21.52
CA ALA A 395 -6.97 48.02 20.40
C ALA A 395 -5.71 48.80 20.82
N THR A 396 -4.83 48.94 19.82
CA THR A 396 -3.70 49.88 19.66
C THR A 396 -2.36 49.53 20.30
N ASN A 397 -1.51 48.86 19.52
CA ASN A 397 -0.24 49.44 19.07
C ASN A 397 0.30 48.66 17.85
N SER A 398 0.81 49.39 16.86
CA SER A 398 1.38 48.86 15.62
C SER A 398 2.74 48.20 15.91
N ALA A 399 2.71 47.02 16.54
CA ALA A 399 3.76 46.03 16.45
C ALA A 399 3.30 44.97 15.45
N ILE A 400 4.20 44.45 14.63
CA ILE A 400 3.92 43.28 13.79
C ILE A 400 3.54 42.15 14.75
N VAL A 401 2.25 41.83 14.86
CA VAL A 401 1.77 40.74 15.72
C VAL A 401 2.03 39.46 14.95
N MET A 402 2.99 38.66 15.43
CA MET A 402 3.24 37.32 14.92
C MET A 402 2.20 36.38 15.51
N THR A 403 1.46 35.68 14.66
CA THR A 403 0.49 34.66 15.10
C THR A 403 1.25 33.36 15.40
N ILE A 404 1.26 32.94 16.66
CA ILE A 404 1.89 31.69 17.11
C ILE A 404 0.82 30.62 17.29
N ILE A 405 0.94 29.51 16.57
CA ILE A 405 0.05 28.36 16.62
C ILE A 405 0.79 27.21 17.30
N THR A 406 0.29 26.73 18.43
CA THR A 406 0.84 25.56 19.12
C THR A 406 0.01 24.32 18.82
N HIS A 407 0.64 23.25 18.34
CA HIS A 407 0.00 21.96 18.11
C HIS A 407 0.80 20.85 18.79
N ASP A 408 0.19 20.22 19.80
CA ASP A 408 0.79 19.13 20.55
C ASP A 408 0.53 17.79 19.86
N ILE A 409 1.54 17.28 19.14
CA ILE A 409 1.51 15.92 18.57
C ILE A 409 1.70 14.91 19.70
N VAL A 410 2.64 15.20 20.60
CA VAL A 410 2.89 14.46 21.84
C VAL A 410 2.60 15.36 23.04
N PRO A 411 1.47 15.16 23.74
CA PRO A 411 1.22 15.83 25.01
C PRO A 411 2.34 15.51 26.01
N GLY A 412 3.07 16.52 26.45
CA GLY A 412 4.23 16.34 27.33
C GLY A 412 5.56 16.04 26.63
N GLY A 413 5.62 16.14 25.29
CA GLY A 413 6.86 15.97 24.53
C GLY A 413 8.00 16.88 25.01
N ASP A 414 9.23 16.41 24.83
CA ASP A 414 10.46 17.05 25.31
C ASP A 414 11.20 17.84 24.21
N LEU A 415 10.64 17.86 23.00
CA LEU A 415 11.16 18.59 21.84
C LEU A 415 10.03 19.42 21.20
N CYS A 416 10.34 20.66 20.82
CA CYS A 416 9.47 21.57 20.10
C CYS A 416 10.11 21.93 18.75
N ILE A 417 9.42 21.61 17.65
CA ILE A 417 9.82 22.02 16.30
C ILE A 417 9.08 23.32 15.98
N ILE A 418 9.83 24.39 15.69
CA ILE A 418 9.31 25.71 15.36
C ILE A 418 9.39 25.90 13.85
N LEU A 419 8.24 25.83 13.17
CA LEU A 419 8.10 26.12 11.74
C LEU A 419 7.78 27.60 11.54
N LYS A 420 8.73 28.33 10.95
CA LYS A 420 8.58 29.74 10.54
C LYS A 420 8.21 29.80 9.06
N GLU A 421 7.43 30.81 8.69
CA GLU A 421 7.03 31.03 7.28
C GLU A 421 6.45 29.75 6.63
N PRO A 422 5.41 29.13 7.22
CA PRO A 422 4.88 27.87 6.71
C PRO A 422 4.38 28.02 5.26
N ASN A 423 4.57 26.97 4.46
CA ASN A 423 4.10 26.86 3.07
C ASN A 423 4.71 27.86 2.08
N THR A 424 5.93 28.38 2.33
CA THR A 424 6.63 29.27 1.38
C THR A 424 7.53 28.55 0.39
N GLN A 425 7.88 27.30 0.65
CA GLN A 425 8.71 26.50 -0.26
C GLN A 425 7.98 26.19 -1.58
N ARG A 426 8.69 26.32 -2.71
CA ARG A 426 8.19 26.09 -4.06
C ARG A 426 8.66 24.73 -4.57
N VAL A 427 7.96 23.66 -4.18
CA VAL A 427 8.30 22.28 -4.58
C VAL A 427 7.81 21.91 -5.97
N LEU A 428 6.79 22.60 -6.50
CA LEU A 428 6.19 22.22 -7.78
C LEU A 428 6.99 22.78 -8.97
N PRO A 429 7.51 21.93 -9.88
CA PRO A 429 8.28 22.38 -11.02
C PRO A 429 7.37 23.07 -12.05
N ASP A 430 7.93 24.01 -12.81
CA ASP A 430 7.33 24.51 -14.05
C ASP A 430 7.93 23.76 -15.22
N VAL A 431 7.07 23.22 -16.09
CA VAL A 431 7.49 22.51 -17.31
C VAL A 431 6.84 23.20 -18.49
N SER A 432 7.65 23.61 -19.47
CA SER A 432 7.18 24.20 -20.71
C SER A 432 7.02 23.12 -21.77
N LEU A 433 5.80 22.86 -22.21
CA LEU A 433 5.49 21.83 -23.19
C LEU A 433 5.30 22.45 -24.58
N ARG A 434 5.84 21.76 -25.58
CA ARG A 434 5.70 22.15 -26.97
C ARG A 434 4.25 21.96 -27.43
N GLN A 435 3.63 23.01 -27.93
CA GLN A 435 2.34 22.98 -28.61
C GLN A 435 2.47 23.58 -30.02
N TYR A 436 1.62 23.11 -30.95
CA TYR A 436 1.59 23.65 -32.32
C TYR A 436 0.45 24.65 -32.44
N GLN A 437 0.78 25.94 -32.53
CA GLN A 437 -0.17 27.00 -32.87
C GLN A 437 0.24 27.61 -34.21
N TYR A 438 -0.65 27.62 -35.20
CA TYR A 438 -0.42 28.21 -36.52
C TYR A 438 0.88 27.75 -37.23
N ASN A 439 1.23 26.45 -37.14
CA ASN A 439 2.44 25.84 -37.70
C ASN A 439 3.79 26.34 -37.13
N MET A 440 3.77 27.16 -36.06
CA MET A 440 4.97 27.48 -35.28
C MET A 440 4.91 26.74 -33.94
N PRO A 441 6.04 26.18 -33.47
CA PRO A 441 6.08 25.64 -32.13
C PRO A 441 6.09 26.77 -31.10
N ASP A 442 5.14 26.73 -30.18
CA ASP A 442 5.15 27.58 -28.99
C ASP A 442 5.33 26.71 -27.73
N TYR A 443 5.96 27.26 -26.71
CA TYR A 443 6.22 26.58 -25.44
C TYR A 443 5.30 27.16 -24.38
N LEU A 444 4.29 26.38 -24.01
CA LEU A 444 3.30 26.79 -23.02
C LEU A 444 3.52 26.06 -21.69
N PRO A 445 3.29 26.74 -20.56
CA PRO A 445 3.37 26.10 -19.26
C PRO A 445 2.40 24.91 -19.17
N ASP A 446 2.88 23.82 -18.58
CA ASP A 446 2.04 22.68 -18.22
C ASP A 446 1.07 23.07 -17.10
N HIS A 447 -0.22 23.02 -17.42
CA HIS A 447 -1.31 23.34 -16.50
C HIS A 447 -1.92 22.11 -15.83
N ASP A 448 -1.16 21.01 -15.74
CA ASP A 448 -1.58 19.81 -15.04
C ASP A 448 -2.06 20.11 -13.61
N ARG A 449 -3.23 19.60 -13.27
CA ARG A 449 -3.83 19.78 -11.94
C ARG A 449 -3.20 18.80 -10.96
N LEU A 450 -2.33 19.32 -10.09
CA LEU A 450 -1.59 18.54 -9.07
C LEU A 450 -2.33 18.45 -7.73
N ASP A 451 -3.29 19.34 -7.49
CA ASP A 451 -4.07 19.45 -6.24
C ASP A 451 -5.37 18.62 -6.26
N ALA A 452 -5.43 17.61 -7.12
CA ALA A 452 -6.56 16.68 -7.23
C ALA A 452 -6.11 15.26 -6.85
N PRO A 453 -6.92 14.49 -6.10
CA PRO A 453 -8.19 14.88 -5.46
C PRO A 453 -7.99 15.88 -4.31
N PRO A 454 -9.04 16.59 -3.85
CA PRO A 454 -8.92 17.43 -2.66
C PRO A 454 -8.50 16.60 -1.45
N MET A 455 -7.59 17.15 -0.65
CA MET A 455 -7.07 16.52 0.57
C MET A 455 -7.63 17.22 1.80
N ILE A 456 -7.88 16.45 2.86
CA ILE A 456 -8.20 16.99 4.19
C ILE A 456 -6.88 17.30 4.91
N SER A 457 -6.72 18.54 5.37
CA SER A 457 -5.55 18.96 6.15
C SER A 457 -5.48 18.15 7.47
N PRO A 458 -4.30 17.61 7.84
CA PRO A 458 -4.07 16.99 9.14
C PRO A 458 -3.97 18.02 10.27
N LEU A 459 -3.77 19.31 9.95
CA LEU A 459 -3.77 20.37 10.94
C LEU A 459 -5.22 20.76 11.31
N PRO A 460 -5.46 21.16 12.57
CA PRO A 460 -6.71 21.82 12.94
C PRO A 460 -6.92 23.07 12.08
N TYR A 461 -8.17 23.40 11.76
CA TYR A 461 -8.47 24.62 11.03
C TYR A 461 -8.11 25.86 11.85
N PHE A 462 -7.04 26.55 11.47
CA PHE A 462 -6.65 27.83 12.06
C PHE A 462 -7.14 28.98 11.15
N ARG A 463 -7.79 29.99 11.74
CA ARG A 463 -8.09 31.23 11.01
C ARG A 463 -6.81 32.05 10.95
N ILE A 464 -6.13 31.99 9.81
CA ILE A 464 -4.98 32.85 9.52
C ILE A 464 -5.52 34.07 8.76
N HIS A 465 -5.14 35.28 9.19
CA HIS A 465 -5.37 36.50 8.43
C HIS A 465 -4.18 36.71 7.49
N ASP A 466 -4.44 36.96 6.20
CA ASP A 466 -3.48 36.92 5.08
C ASP A 466 -2.27 37.89 5.19
N GLU A 467 -2.16 38.68 6.27
CA GLU A 467 -1.15 39.75 6.43
C GLU A 467 -0.22 39.58 7.65
N GLU A 468 -0.40 38.56 8.50
CA GLU A 468 0.44 38.35 9.70
C GLU A 468 1.45 37.21 9.53
N PRO A 469 2.72 37.36 9.96
CA PRO A 469 3.67 36.25 9.96
C PRO A 469 3.19 35.16 10.93
N VAL A 470 3.13 33.93 10.45
CA VAL A 470 2.70 32.76 11.23
C VAL A 470 3.89 31.91 11.63
N GLU A 471 3.94 31.53 12.91
CA GLU A 471 4.87 30.55 13.47
C GLU A 471 4.06 29.36 14.01
N ILE A 472 4.41 28.13 13.61
CA ILE A 472 3.78 26.91 14.11
C ILE A 472 4.77 26.18 15.02
N ARG A 473 4.39 25.95 16.28
CA ARG A 473 5.16 25.22 17.28
C ARG A 473 4.57 23.83 17.46
N LEU A 474 5.34 22.80 17.12
CA LEU A 474 4.94 21.40 17.11
C LEU A 474 5.65 20.65 18.23
N ARG A 475 4.90 20.21 19.24
CA ARG A 475 5.48 19.48 20.38
C ARG A 475 5.53 17.97 20.11
N VAL A 476 6.72 17.40 20.20
CA VAL A 476 7.06 16.02 19.79
C VAL A 476 7.99 15.34 20.81
N SER A 477 8.23 14.03 20.63
CA SER A 477 9.19 13.27 21.43
C SER A 477 10.54 13.22 20.74
N SER A 478 11.60 13.67 21.41
CA SER A 478 12.95 13.60 20.83
C SER A 478 13.36 12.16 20.52
N ALA A 479 13.00 11.21 21.38
CA ALA A 479 13.37 9.80 21.21
C ALA A 479 12.83 9.23 19.89
N HIS A 480 11.57 9.54 19.56
CA HIS A 480 10.97 9.16 18.29
C HIS A 480 11.67 9.83 17.11
N MET A 481 11.93 11.13 17.22
CA MET A 481 12.62 11.87 16.16
C MET A 481 14.05 11.36 15.93
N THR A 482 14.80 11.03 16.98
CA THR A 482 16.19 10.54 16.84
C THR A 482 16.28 9.11 16.31
N LEU A 483 15.27 8.27 16.57
CA LEU A 483 15.22 6.93 16.00
C LEU A 483 14.84 6.99 14.52
N ALA A 484 13.86 7.85 14.17
CA ALA A 484 13.35 7.97 12.82
C ALA A 484 14.25 8.79 11.87
N SER A 485 15.00 9.76 12.39
CA SER A 485 15.82 10.69 11.59
C SER A 485 17.27 10.74 12.09
N PRO A 486 18.24 10.26 11.30
CA PRO A 486 19.66 10.41 11.63
C PRO A 486 20.09 11.89 11.60
N VAL A 487 19.42 12.73 10.81
CA VAL A 487 19.67 14.19 10.77
C VAL A 487 19.31 14.82 12.11
N ILE A 488 18.12 14.55 12.64
CA ILE A 488 17.71 15.08 13.94
C ILE A 488 18.52 14.47 15.08
N LYS A 489 18.90 13.20 14.98
CA LYS A 489 19.85 12.57 15.92
C LYS A 489 21.17 13.34 15.98
N LYS A 490 21.76 13.69 14.84
CA LYS A 490 22.97 14.51 14.76
C LYS A 490 22.76 15.94 15.28
N MET A 491 21.59 16.55 15.03
CA MET A 491 21.25 17.89 15.54
C MET A 491 21.20 17.90 17.07
N LEU A 492 20.57 16.90 17.68
CA LEU A 492 20.39 16.84 19.15
C LEU A 492 21.58 16.28 19.92
N GLN A 493 22.43 15.47 19.29
CA GLN A 493 23.60 14.83 19.93
C GLN A 493 24.94 15.45 19.52
N GLY A 494 24.94 16.35 18.53
CA GLY A 494 26.14 17.04 18.05
C GLY A 494 26.52 18.26 18.90
N PRO A 495 27.64 18.93 18.61
CA PRO A 495 28.15 20.07 19.36
C PRO A 495 27.44 21.40 19.02
N TRP A 496 26.16 21.33 18.63
CA TRP A 496 25.37 22.45 18.12
C TRP A 496 24.57 23.13 19.24
N THR A 497 24.06 24.33 18.99
CA THR A 497 23.23 25.07 19.95
C THR A 497 21.98 24.29 20.41
N GLU A 498 21.50 23.39 19.57
CA GLU A 498 20.34 22.53 19.73
C GLU A 498 20.56 21.39 20.76
N SER A 499 21.82 21.10 21.12
CA SER A 499 22.17 20.14 22.18
C SER A 499 22.38 20.79 23.55
N ALA A 500 22.42 22.13 23.62
CA ALA A 500 22.54 22.84 24.88
C ALA A 500 21.19 22.93 25.59
N GLU A 501 21.06 22.32 26.77
CA GLU A 501 20.00 22.70 27.72
C GLU A 501 20.14 24.20 27.97
N ILE A 502 19.03 24.95 27.87
CA ILE A 502 19.00 26.39 28.16
C ILE A 502 19.18 26.56 29.68
N GLY A 503 20.41 26.41 30.14
CA GLY A 503 20.89 26.88 31.44
C GLY A 503 21.44 28.28 31.25
N SER A 504 20.68 29.29 31.65
CA SER A 504 21.18 30.66 31.78
C SER A 504 22.44 30.68 32.67
N PRO A 505 23.54 31.38 32.30
CA PRO A 505 24.74 31.46 33.14
C PRO A 505 24.63 32.32 34.41
N ASP A 506 23.44 32.84 34.74
CA ASP A 506 23.28 33.80 35.85
C ASP A 506 22.05 33.47 36.72
N SER A 507 22.12 32.41 37.53
CA SER A 507 21.46 32.42 38.85
C SER A 507 22.02 31.35 39.79
N VAL A 508 23.04 31.74 40.54
CA VAL A 508 23.32 31.09 41.82
C VAL A 508 22.19 31.49 42.77
N ASN A 509 21.54 30.47 43.36
CA ASN A 509 20.47 30.50 44.37
C ASN A 509 19.03 30.47 43.82
N THR A 510 18.40 29.30 43.79
CA THR A 510 17.45 28.85 44.83
C THR A 510 16.82 27.51 44.43
N SER A 511 16.70 26.62 45.42
CA SER A 511 16.07 25.31 45.32
C SER A 511 14.55 25.42 45.07
N SER A 512 14.09 25.07 43.87
CA SER A 512 12.70 24.63 43.62
C SER A 512 12.52 24.03 42.22
N SER A 513 12.25 22.72 42.17
CA SER A 513 11.65 21.91 41.09
C SER A 513 12.33 21.80 39.71
N PRO A 514 12.50 20.59 39.14
CA PRO A 514 13.04 20.41 37.80
C PRO A 514 11.94 20.77 36.78
N SER A 515 11.90 22.02 36.32
CA SER A 515 11.12 22.36 35.12
C SER A 515 11.88 21.81 33.91
N THR A 516 11.35 20.73 33.33
CA THR A 516 11.84 20.10 32.10
C THR A 516 11.92 21.15 30.98
N SER A 517 13.12 21.65 30.65
CA SER A 517 13.30 22.57 29.54
C SER A 517 13.02 21.82 28.23
N VAL A 518 11.96 22.19 27.53
CA VAL A 518 11.64 21.64 26.20
C VAL A 518 12.72 22.14 25.23
N ARG A 519 13.41 21.24 24.54
CA ARG A 519 14.40 21.59 23.52
C ARG A 519 13.70 22.17 22.30
N GLU A 520 14.31 23.13 21.62
CA GLU A 520 13.72 23.77 20.44
C GLU A 520 14.61 23.56 19.20
N ILE A 521 13.99 23.17 18.08
CA ILE A 521 14.62 23.16 16.74
C ILE A 521 13.79 24.08 15.84
N SER A 522 14.44 25.00 15.13
CA SER A 522 13.78 25.88 14.17
C SER A 522 13.91 25.34 12.75
N THR A 523 12.84 25.46 11.98
CA THR A 523 12.81 25.20 10.55
C THR A 523 11.96 26.25 9.84
N ILE A 524 12.10 26.40 8.52
CA ILE A 524 11.53 27.49 7.75
C ILE A 524 10.93 26.95 6.45
N GLY A 525 9.77 27.45 6.06
CA GLY A 525 9.26 27.29 4.69
C GLY A 525 8.52 25.99 4.40
N TRP A 526 8.68 24.95 5.21
CA TRP A 526 8.02 23.66 4.99
C TRP A 526 6.51 23.79 4.84
N ASN A 527 5.95 22.93 3.99
CA ASN A 527 4.53 22.69 3.98
C ASN A 527 4.09 22.14 5.35
N ALA A 528 3.21 22.88 6.03
CA ALA A 528 2.83 22.60 7.40
C ALA A 528 2.05 21.28 7.53
N ASP A 529 1.16 21.00 6.58
CA ASP A 529 0.38 19.76 6.54
C ASP A 529 1.29 18.54 6.34
N ALA A 530 2.27 18.65 5.43
CA ALA A 530 3.21 17.57 5.14
C ALA A 530 4.12 17.28 6.34
N LEU A 531 4.64 18.33 7.00
CA LEU A 531 5.44 18.19 8.21
C LEU A 531 4.65 17.51 9.32
N VAL A 532 3.41 17.94 9.57
CA VAL A 532 2.55 17.34 10.61
C VAL A 532 2.21 15.89 10.29
N ALA A 533 1.96 15.56 9.02
CA ALA A 533 1.76 14.17 8.61
C ALA A 533 2.99 13.30 8.93
N ILE A 534 4.21 13.76 8.59
CA ILE A 534 5.46 13.05 8.92
C ILE A 534 5.57 12.85 10.44
N LEU A 535 5.34 13.89 11.23
CA LEU A 535 5.43 13.80 12.67
C LEU A 535 4.38 12.85 13.26
N ASN A 536 3.13 12.89 12.77
CA ASN A 536 2.11 11.91 13.19
C ASN A 536 2.52 10.48 12.86
N ILE A 537 3.15 10.24 11.71
CA ILE A 537 3.64 8.91 11.31
C ILE A 537 4.78 8.44 12.22
N ILE A 538 5.79 9.28 12.46
CA ILE A 538 6.94 8.98 13.32
C ILE A 538 6.49 8.62 14.74
N HIS A 539 5.42 9.25 15.22
CA HIS A 539 4.87 8.99 16.54
C HIS A 539 3.78 7.90 16.53
N GLY A 540 3.48 7.24 15.41
CA GLY A 540 2.47 6.17 15.38
C GLY A 540 1.02 6.64 15.49
N ARG A 541 0.74 7.95 15.35
CA ARG A 541 -0.61 8.54 15.30
C ARG A 541 -1.23 8.43 13.91
N HIS A 542 -1.33 7.20 13.41
CA HIS A 542 -1.79 6.95 12.04
C HIS A 542 -3.27 7.27 11.81
N SER A 543 -4.07 7.47 12.86
CA SER A 543 -5.45 7.94 12.74
C SER A 543 -5.53 9.38 12.22
N ASP A 544 -4.51 10.19 12.50
CA ASP A 544 -4.38 11.60 12.11
C ASP A 544 -3.60 11.80 10.79
N VAL A 545 -3.30 10.71 10.09
CA VAL A 545 -2.58 10.73 8.80
C VAL A 545 -3.59 10.68 7.65
N PRO A 546 -3.51 11.59 6.66
CA PRO A 546 -4.42 11.59 5.52
C PRO A 546 -4.41 10.26 4.76
N THR A 547 -5.59 9.68 4.52
CA THR A 547 -5.70 8.41 3.77
C THR A 547 -5.74 8.61 2.25
N LYS A 548 -6.11 9.81 1.80
CA LYS A 548 -6.11 10.24 0.40
C LYS A 548 -5.37 11.56 0.31
N VAL A 549 -4.44 11.64 -0.61
CA VAL A 549 -3.60 12.82 -0.84
C VAL A 549 -3.58 13.18 -2.32
N ASN A 550 -3.13 14.40 -2.62
CA ASN A 550 -2.83 14.82 -3.98
C ASN A 550 -1.31 14.80 -4.24
N LEU A 551 -0.91 14.95 -5.50
CA LEU A 551 0.50 14.83 -5.88
C LEU A 551 1.34 16.01 -5.38
N SER A 552 0.76 17.21 -5.26
CA SER A 552 1.44 18.37 -4.67
C SER A 552 1.88 18.09 -3.24
N PHE A 553 0.93 17.69 -2.39
CA PHE A 553 1.22 17.31 -1.01
C PHE A 553 2.24 16.18 -0.91
N PHE A 554 2.12 15.16 -1.79
CA PHE A 554 3.05 14.03 -1.73
C PHE A 554 4.47 14.44 -2.13
N ALA A 555 4.63 15.41 -3.04
CA ALA A 555 5.93 15.99 -3.34
C ALA A 555 6.50 16.76 -2.14
N ASP A 556 5.72 17.63 -1.50
CA ASP A 556 6.14 18.34 -0.27
C ASP A 556 6.56 17.35 0.83
N PHE A 557 5.77 16.29 1.01
CA PHE A 557 6.06 15.22 1.96
C PHE A 557 7.37 14.49 1.62
N ALA A 558 7.61 14.16 0.36
CA ALA A 558 8.84 13.51 -0.08
C ALA A 558 10.06 14.41 0.15
N VAL A 559 9.96 15.71 -0.12
CA VAL A 559 11.05 16.67 0.15
C VAL A 559 11.42 16.72 1.63
N ILE A 560 10.42 16.78 2.52
CA ILE A 560 10.68 16.81 3.97
C ILE A 560 11.25 15.46 4.44
N ALA A 561 10.74 14.35 3.92
CA ALA A 561 11.23 13.01 4.26
C ALA A 561 12.69 12.79 3.83
N ASP A 562 13.05 13.26 2.63
CA ASP A 562 14.40 13.25 2.09
C ASP A 562 15.34 14.14 2.93
N TYR A 563 14.93 15.37 3.22
CA TYR A 563 15.72 16.32 4.01
C TYR A 563 16.07 15.79 5.41
N TYR A 564 15.08 15.22 6.12
CA TYR A 564 15.30 14.65 7.44
C TYR A 564 15.78 13.19 7.39
N GLN A 565 15.92 12.59 6.21
CA GLN A 565 16.31 11.19 6.01
C GLN A 565 15.47 10.22 6.83
N CYS A 566 14.15 10.41 6.78
CA CYS A 566 13.17 9.60 7.53
C CYS A 566 12.21 8.84 6.61
N ASP A 567 12.61 8.59 5.36
CA ASP A 567 11.89 7.82 4.33
C ASP A 567 11.45 6.44 4.84
N SER A 568 12.34 5.71 5.54
CA SER A 568 12.03 4.44 6.21
C SER A 568 10.87 4.55 7.19
N ALA A 569 10.88 5.58 8.04
CA ALA A 569 9.84 5.78 9.06
C ALA A 569 8.48 6.11 8.45
N VAL A 570 8.44 6.60 7.22
CA VAL A 570 7.21 7.06 6.57
C VAL A 570 6.80 6.24 5.34
N LEU A 571 7.48 5.12 5.10
CA LEU A 571 7.31 4.27 3.92
C LEU A 571 5.89 3.72 3.77
N CYS A 572 5.29 3.23 4.86
CA CYS A 572 3.98 2.57 4.80
C CYS A 572 2.86 3.50 4.28
N PRO A 573 2.67 4.72 4.82
CA PRO A 573 1.77 5.71 4.23
C PRO A 573 2.12 6.07 2.78
N ALA A 574 3.40 6.24 2.45
CA ALA A 574 3.84 6.54 1.09
C ALA A 574 3.44 5.45 0.08
N LEU A 575 3.63 4.18 0.41
CA LEU A 575 3.19 3.03 -0.39
C LEU A 575 1.67 2.98 -0.55
N LEU A 576 0.92 3.35 0.50
CA LEU A 576 -0.55 3.39 0.44
C LEU A 576 -1.02 4.46 -0.54
N TRP A 577 -0.42 5.66 -0.48
CA TRP A 577 -0.72 6.75 -1.39
C TRP A 577 -0.32 6.41 -2.83
N TYR A 578 0.88 5.86 -3.03
CA TYR A 578 1.33 5.37 -4.34
C TYR A 578 0.35 4.38 -4.97
N LYS A 579 -0.06 3.34 -4.23
CA LYS A 579 -1.03 2.33 -4.71
C LYS A 579 -2.39 2.92 -5.09
N SER A 580 -2.73 4.12 -4.62
CA SER A 580 -4.00 4.80 -4.87
C SER A 580 -3.91 5.92 -5.92
N LEU A 581 -2.78 6.63 -5.99
CA LEU A 581 -2.60 7.85 -6.75
C LEU A 581 -1.80 7.63 -8.03
N TYR A 582 -0.83 6.70 -8.03
CA TYR A 582 0.07 6.51 -9.16
C TYR A 582 -0.64 5.93 -10.37
N LYS A 583 -0.40 6.57 -11.51
CA LYS A 583 -0.70 6.08 -12.85
C LYS A 583 0.46 6.51 -13.73
N LEU A 584 0.99 5.59 -14.54
CA LEU A 584 2.08 5.90 -15.45
C LEU A 584 1.66 7.07 -16.36
N PRO A 585 2.37 8.21 -16.34
CA PRO A 585 2.03 9.34 -17.19
C PRO A 585 2.19 9.00 -18.69
N GLU A 586 1.29 9.51 -19.53
CA GLU A 586 1.31 9.26 -20.98
C GLU A 586 2.36 10.12 -21.72
N GLY A 587 2.90 11.16 -21.09
CA GLY A 587 3.85 12.08 -21.70
C GLY A 587 4.62 12.91 -20.67
N LEU A 588 5.57 13.70 -21.16
CA LEU A 588 6.36 14.61 -20.34
C LEU A 588 5.50 15.75 -19.80
N GLY A 589 5.79 16.20 -18.58
CA GLY A 589 5.07 17.26 -17.87
C GLY A 589 5.53 17.33 -16.42
N ARG A 590 4.77 18.02 -15.58
CA ARG A 590 5.07 18.18 -14.15
C ARG A 590 4.94 16.86 -13.39
N LYS A 591 3.91 16.06 -13.71
CA LYS A 591 3.65 14.77 -13.04
C LYS A 591 4.82 13.77 -13.16
N PRO A 592 5.38 13.48 -14.35
CA PRO A 592 6.56 12.62 -14.46
C PRO A 592 7.74 13.04 -13.60
N ILE A 593 8.03 14.35 -13.55
CA ILE A 593 9.18 14.87 -12.78
C ILE A 593 8.95 14.68 -11.28
N LEU A 594 7.75 15.00 -10.80
CA LEU A 594 7.39 14.78 -9.39
C LEU A 594 7.43 13.30 -9.02
N TRP A 595 6.88 12.41 -9.85
CA TRP A 595 6.94 10.98 -9.59
C TRP A 595 8.36 10.42 -9.70
N LEU A 596 9.19 10.95 -10.59
CA LEU A 596 10.60 10.57 -10.69
C LEU A 596 11.31 10.89 -9.36
N TYR A 597 11.11 12.09 -8.82
CA TYR A 597 11.65 12.47 -7.51
C TYR A 597 11.10 11.59 -6.37
N ILE A 598 9.78 11.40 -6.28
CA ILE A 598 9.16 10.58 -5.22
C ILE A 598 9.68 9.14 -5.27
N SER A 599 9.76 8.55 -6.47
CA SER A 599 10.28 7.19 -6.64
C SER A 599 11.76 7.09 -6.27
N TRP A 600 12.54 8.14 -6.52
CA TRP A 600 13.92 8.25 -6.05
C TRP A 600 13.99 8.35 -4.53
N VAL A 601 13.19 9.19 -3.86
CA VAL A 601 13.19 9.30 -2.40
C VAL A 601 12.87 7.95 -1.73
N PHE A 602 11.85 7.24 -2.22
CA PHE A 602 11.36 6.00 -1.59
C PHE A 602 11.96 4.69 -2.11
N TYR A 603 13.01 4.74 -2.94
CA TYR A 603 13.68 3.55 -3.48
C TYR A 603 12.75 2.66 -4.35
N TRP A 604 11.86 3.27 -5.13
CA TRP A 604 10.95 2.54 -6.02
C TRP A 604 11.57 2.36 -7.40
N TYR A 605 12.28 1.25 -7.57
CA TYR A 605 13.07 0.92 -8.75
C TYR A 605 12.27 0.90 -10.06
N GLU A 606 11.14 0.16 -10.12
CA GLU A 606 10.35 0.05 -11.35
C GLU A 606 9.76 1.41 -11.78
N PRO A 607 9.04 2.16 -10.91
CA PRO A 607 8.53 3.49 -11.29
C PRO A 607 9.64 4.46 -11.68
N PHE A 608 10.79 4.43 -10.99
CA PHE A 608 11.91 5.29 -11.32
C PHE A 608 12.43 5.01 -12.73
N ALA A 609 12.68 3.74 -13.07
CA ALA A 609 13.20 3.36 -14.38
C ALA A 609 12.24 3.77 -15.51
N ASP A 610 10.94 3.52 -15.35
CA ASP A 610 9.91 3.92 -16.32
C ASP A 610 9.87 5.43 -16.54
N LEU A 611 9.97 6.21 -15.46
CA LEU A 611 9.91 7.67 -15.51
C LEU A 611 11.22 8.28 -16.04
N ALA A 612 12.36 7.71 -15.66
CA ALA A 612 13.67 8.09 -16.18
C ALA A 612 13.75 7.85 -17.70
N MET A 613 13.23 6.70 -18.16
CA MET A 613 13.06 6.37 -19.58
C MET A 613 12.15 7.40 -20.28
N LEU A 614 10.98 7.71 -19.71
CA LEU A 614 10.07 8.71 -20.25
C LEU A 614 10.76 10.08 -20.39
N VAL A 615 11.44 10.55 -19.34
CA VAL A 615 12.15 11.84 -19.32
C VAL A 615 13.32 11.85 -20.31
N TRP A 616 14.16 10.82 -20.34
CA TRP A 616 15.30 10.75 -21.26
C TRP A 616 14.87 10.75 -22.73
N LYS A 617 13.83 9.96 -23.08
CA LYS A 617 13.40 9.77 -24.47
C LYS A 617 12.54 10.91 -25.01
N HIS A 618 11.71 11.51 -24.15
CA HIS A 618 10.74 12.53 -24.54
C HIS A 618 11.09 13.94 -24.06
N GLY A 619 12.09 14.09 -23.19
CA GLY A 619 12.67 15.38 -22.78
C GLY A 619 13.09 16.22 -23.97
N GLU A 620 12.76 17.51 -23.95
CA GLU A 620 13.15 18.48 -24.99
C GLU A 620 14.24 19.45 -24.51
N GLY A 621 15.00 19.10 -23.47
CA GLY A 621 16.07 19.92 -22.93
C GLY A 621 15.73 20.55 -21.58
N LEU A 622 16.77 20.76 -20.78
CA LEU A 622 16.66 21.19 -19.38
C LEU A 622 16.14 22.64 -19.24
N ASP A 623 16.40 23.51 -20.22
CA ASP A 623 15.93 24.91 -20.25
C ASP A 623 14.40 25.05 -20.15
N LEU A 624 13.66 23.99 -20.49
CA LEU A 624 12.20 23.95 -20.46
C LEU A 624 11.64 23.53 -19.10
N VAL A 625 12.50 23.21 -18.13
CA VAL A 625 12.12 22.75 -16.79
C VAL A 625 12.73 23.67 -15.74
N LYS A 626 11.88 24.22 -14.86
CA LYS A 626 12.33 24.92 -13.66
C LYS A 626 11.97 24.08 -12.44
N THR A 627 12.98 23.59 -11.73
CA THR A 627 12.79 22.71 -10.57
C THR A 627 12.41 23.48 -9.30
N TYR A 628 12.82 24.73 -9.16
CA TYR A 628 12.68 25.50 -7.92
C TYR A 628 13.33 24.75 -6.73
N ASP A 629 12.58 24.47 -5.66
CA ASP A 629 13.12 23.95 -4.41
C ASP A 629 13.11 22.40 -4.33
N ILE A 630 12.68 21.70 -5.39
CA ILE A 630 12.75 20.23 -5.44
C ILE A 630 14.17 19.75 -5.82
N PRO A 631 14.81 18.89 -5.01
CA PRO A 631 16.20 18.50 -5.22
C PRO A 631 16.33 17.37 -6.26
N ILE A 632 15.98 17.68 -7.52
CA ILE A 632 16.01 16.72 -8.64
C ILE A 632 16.94 17.15 -9.80
N ALA A 633 17.56 18.34 -9.70
CA ALA A 633 18.33 18.93 -10.79
C ALA A 633 19.43 18.00 -11.32
N GLU A 634 20.22 17.39 -10.43
CA GLU A 634 21.32 16.49 -10.81
C GLU A 634 20.84 15.25 -11.58
N ILE A 635 19.70 14.68 -11.20
CA ILE A 635 19.08 13.55 -11.90
C ILE A 635 18.68 13.98 -13.31
N LEU A 636 18.02 15.13 -13.44
CA LEU A 636 17.60 15.66 -14.75
C LEU A 636 18.79 16.02 -15.63
N GLU A 637 19.88 16.55 -15.07
CA GLU A 637 21.13 16.82 -15.79
C GLU A 637 21.78 15.53 -16.32
N LYS A 638 21.89 14.49 -15.48
CA LYS A 638 22.38 13.16 -15.91
C LYS A 638 21.54 12.61 -17.08
N LEU A 639 20.21 12.72 -17.01
CA LEU A 639 19.30 12.28 -18.07
C LEU A 639 19.43 13.14 -19.35
N ASP A 640 19.55 14.45 -19.21
CA ASP A 640 19.68 15.36 -20.36
C ASP A 640 21.02 15.17 -21.07
N ASN A 641 22.11 14.98 -20.34
CA ASN A 641 23.42 14.65 -20.91
C ASN A 641 23.38 13.36 -21.75
N LYS A 642 22.65 12.34 -21.27
CA LYS A 642 22.42 11.10 -22.00
C LYS A 642 21.53 11.30 -23.23
N ARG A 643 20.52 12.15 -23.15
CA ARG A 643 19.70 12.55 -24.31
C ARG A 643 20.57 13.23 -25.37
N GLN A 644 21.38 14.22 -24.97
CA GLN A 644 22.27 14.94 -25.88
C GLN A 644 23.25 14.00 -26.55
N LYS A 645 23.91 13.11 -25.80
CA LYS A 645 24.83 12.10 -26.35
C LYS A 645 24.15 11.19 -27.38
N ALA A 646 22.94 10.70 -27.07
CA ALA A 646 22.18 9.86 -28.00
C ALA A 646 21.83 10.58 -29.31
N ILE A 647 21.42 11.85 -29.22
CA ILE A 647 21.15 12.70 -30.39
C ILE A 647 22.44 12.92 -31.19
N THR A 648 23.54 13.28 -30.54
CA THR A 648 24.85 13.48 -31.20
C THR A 648 25.27 12.23 -31.96
N THR A 649 25.21 11.04 -31.35
CA THR A 649 25.58 9.78 -32.01
C THR A 649 24.75 9.50 -33.25
N VAL A 650 23.44 9.76 -33.23
CA VAL A 650 22.58 9.57 -34.41
C VAL A 650 22.91 10.55 -35.52
N LEU A 651 23.22 11.81 -35.18
CA LEU A 651 23.61 12.83 -36.16
C LEU A 651 24.97 12.53 -36.78
N GLU A 652 25.95 12.10 -35.99
CA GLU A 652 27.28 11.67 -36.46
C GLU A 652 27.17 10.46 -37.40
N ASP A 653 26.35 9.47 -37.07
CA ASP A 653 26.13 8.30 -37.93
C ASP A 653 25.39 8.67 -39.23
N LEU A 654 24.47 9.65 -39.20
CA LEU A 654 23.83 10.19 -40.41
C LEU A 654 24.84 10.91 -41.31
N ASP A 655 25.77 11.67 -40.72
CA ASP A 655 26.85 12.34 -41.44
C ASP A 655 27.84 11.33 -42.03
N TYR A 656 28.21 10.31 -41.26
CA TYR A 656 29.03 9.20 -41.72
C TYR A 656 28.39 8.49 -42.92
N MET A 657 27.10 8.12 -42.81
CA MET A 657 26.34 7.49 -43.88
C MET A 657 26.33 8.37 -45.14
N THR A 658 26.11 9.68 -44.99
CA THR A 658 26.06 10.62 -46.11
C THR A 658 27.42 10.68 -46.82
N ARG A 659 28.53 10.74 -46.08
CA ARG A 659 29.89 10.75 -46.63
C ARG A 659 30.21 9.43 -47.33
N GLU A 660 29.91 8.29 -46.72
CA GLU A 660 30.11 6.96 -47.31
C GLU A 660 29.37 6.82 -48.64
N LEU A 661 28.14 7.34 -48.73
CA LEU A 661 27.35 7.32 -49.97
C LEU A 661 27.83 8.32 -51.03
N GLN A 662 28.67 9.30 -50.68
CA GLN A 662 29.28 10.26 -51.61
C GLN A 662 30.61 9.78 -52.17
N GLU A 663 31.28 8.86 -51.49
CA GLU A 663 32.56 8.30 -51.93
C GLU A 663 32.30 7.26 -53.03
N ASP A 664 32.86 7.48 -54.23
CA ASP A 664 32.87 6.47 -55.28
C ASP A 664 33.70 5.28 -54.78
N GLN A 665 33.05 4.15 -54.52
CA GLN A 665 33.79 2.91 -54.30
C GLN A 665 34.53 2.59 -55.59
N VAL A 666 35.86 2.54 -55.51
CA VAL A 666 36.80 2.39 -56.64
C VAL A 666 36.52 1.12 -57.47
N ASP A 667 35.71 0.19 -56.97
CA ASP A 667 35.37 -1.08 -57.62
C ASP A 667 34.06 -1.08 -58.44
N ASP A 668 33.36 0.04 -58.57
CA ASP A 668 32.20 0.16 -59.48
C ASP A 668 32.63 0.09 -60.98
N THR A 669 33.92 0.00 -61.26
CA THR A 669 34.49 -0.12 -62.62
C THR A 669 34.83 -1.55 -63.06
N VAL A 670 34.69 -2.56 -62.19
CA VAL A 670 35.08 -3.96 -62.51
C VAL A 670 33.90 -4.87 -62.89
N TRP A 671 32.65 -4.46 -62.67
CA TRP A 671 31.47 -5.27 -63.06
C TRP A 671 30.70 -4.69 -64.24
N GLY A 672 31.43 -4.41 -65.31
CA GLY A 672 30.87 -4.00 -66.60
C GLY A 672 30.10 -5.08 -67.38
N ASP A 673 29.71 -6.22 -66.77
CA ASP A 673 29.01 -7.26 -67.56
C ASP A 673 27.93 -8.09 -66.85
N TRP A 674 27.85 -8.19 -65.51
CA TRP A 674 26.83 -9.07 -64.86
C TRP A 674 26.30 -8.63 -63.47
N GLY A 675 26.31 -7.33 -63.14
CA GLY A 675 25.64 -6.80 -61.93
C GLY A 675 24.55 -5.76 -62.29
N PRO A 676 23.36 -5.76 -61.65
CA PRO A 676 22.26 -4.95 -62.15
C PRO A 676 22.49 -3.44 -61.88
N PRO A 677 22.02 -2.53 -62.77
CA PRO A 677 21.96 -1.05 -62.58
C PRO A 677 21.24 -0.57 -61.30
N ILE A 678 20.67 -1.53 -60.56
CA ILE A 678 19.83 -1.37 -59.39
C ILE A 678 20.66 -0.97 -58.17
N ASP A 679 21.95 -1.35 -58.04
CA ASP A 679 22.75 -1.01 -56.84
C ASP A 679 23.22 0.46 -56.81
N HIS A 680 23.82 0.95 -57.89
CA HIS A 680 24.18 2.37 -58.03
C HIS A 680 22.94 3.28 -57.94
N ALA A 681 21.83 2.90 -58.61
CA ALA A 681 20.57 3.63 -58.49
C ALA A 681 20.05 3.65 -57.03
N ARG A 682 20.15 2.54 -56.28
CA ARG A 682 19.79 2.48 -54.85
C ARG A 682 20.68 3.38 -54.00
N ARG A 683 22.00 3.38 -54.22
CA ARG A 683 22.94 4.27 -53.53
C ARG A 683 22.61 5.74 -53.80
N CYS A 684 22.42 6.15 -55.05
CA CYS A 684 22.03 7.52 -55.40
C CYS A 684 20.67 7.92 -54.81
N MET A 685 19.68 7.02 -54.81
CA MET A 685 18.37 7.28 -54.20
C MET A 685 18.47 7.44 -52.68
N MET A 686 19.29 6.62 -52.01
CA MET A 686 19.51 6.71 -50.57
C MET A 686 20.30 7.95 -50.20
N LEU A 687 21.34 8.30 -50.96
CA LEU A 687 22.07 9.56 -50.82
C LEU A 687 21.16 10.76 -50.99
N GLY A 688 20.33 10.77 -52.05
CA GLY A 688 19.36 11.83 -52.29
C GLY A 688 18.33 11.96 -51.16
N SER A 689 17.92 10.85 -50.56
CA SER A 689 17.01 10.84 -49.40
C SER A 689 17.70 11.35 -48.13
N ALA A 690 18.92 10.89 -47.84
CA ALA A 690 19.72 11.33 -46.70
C ALA A 690 20.05 12.84 -46.78
N LEU A 691 20.52 13.32 -47.94
CA LEU A 691 20.78 14.75 -48.18
C LEU A 691 19.52 15.60 -48.07
N ARG A 692 18.38 15.11 -48.56
CA ARG A 692 17.11 15.82 -48.44
C ARG A 692 16.69 15.98 -46.99
N GLU A 693 16.83 14.93 -46.19
CA GLU A 693 16.48 15.00 -44.78
C GLU A 693 17.50 15.77 -43.95
N LYS A 694 18.81 15.68 -44.23
CA LYS A 694 19.81 16.58 -43.66
C LYS A 694 19.45 18.04 -43.92
N ARG A 695 19.06 18.37 -45.15
CA ARG A 695 18.54 19.70 -45.50
C ARG A 695 17.24 20.08 -44.77
N ARG A 696 16.43 19.11 -44.33
CA ARG A 696 15.25 19.39 -43.48
C ARG A 696 15.65 19.61 -42.03
N LEU A 697 16.63 18.86 -41.53
CA LEU A 697 17.22 19.06 -40.21
C LEU A 697 17.88 20.45 -40.10
N ASP A 698 18.59 20.89 -41.15
CA ASP A 698 19.21 22.23 -41.24
C ASP A 698 18.19 23.39 -41.23
N LYS A 699 16.92 23.10 -41.52
CA LYS A 699 15.82 24.07 -41.57
C LYS A 699 14.91 23.98 -40.34
N LEU A 700 15.29 23.19 -39.34
CA LEU A 700 14.55 23.10 -38.10
C LEU A 700 14.61 24.42 -37.33
N ASP A 701 13.50 24.73 -36.65
CA ASP A 701 13.38 25.85 -35.73
C ASP A 701 12.89 25.30 -34.37
N PRO A 702 13.69 25.41 -33.29
CA PRO A 702 15.05 25.99 -33.25
C PRO A 702 16.10 25.19 -34.03
N PRO A 703 17.26 25.76 -34.39
CA PRO A 703 18.35 25.02 -35.02
C PRO A 703 18.78 23.81 -34.19
N LEU A 704 19.13 22.70 -34.84
CA LEU A 704 19.54 21.46 -34.17
C LEU A 704 21.00 21.54 -33.70
N THR A 705 21.25 22.35 -32.66
CA THR A 705 22.58 22.59 -32.08
C THR A 705 22.58 22.21 -30.60
N ALA A 706 23.67 21.62 -30.10
CA ALA A 706 23.84 21.30 -28.68
C ALA A 706 23.57 22.56 -27.82
N PRO A 707 22.76 22.48 -26.74
CA PRO A 707 22.28 21.26 -26.05
C PRO A 707 21.01 20.61 -26.65
N TYR A 708 20.69 20.89 -27.92
CA TYR A 708 19.56 20.35 -28.66
C TYR A 708 18.22 20.67 -27.99
N THR A 709 18.10 21.87 -27.41
CA THR A 709 16.87 22.37 -26.80
C THR A 709 15.76 22.38 -27.85
N GLY A 710 14.62 21.81 -27.46
CA GLY A 710 13.47 21.55 -28.29
C GLY A 710 13.42 20.18 -28.97
N TYR A 711 14.48 19.38 -28.95
CA TYR A 711 14.47 18.09 -29.66
C TYR A 711 14.56 16.92 -28.71
N SER A 712 13.47 16.14 -28.62
CA SER A 712 13.52 14.86 -27.93
C SER A 712 14.21 13.78 -28.77
N PHE A 713 14.81 12.80 -28.10
CA PHE A 713 15.42 11.67 -28.79
C PHE A 713 14.38 10.91 -29.62
N SER A 714 13.16 10.73 -29.09
CA SER A 714 12.04 10.16 -29.85
C SER A 714 11.72 10.92 -31.14
N ARG A 715 11.84 12.25 -31.14
CA ARG A 715 11.59 13.07 -32.32
C ARG A 715 12.68 12.87 -33.38
N ILE A 716 13.93 12.79 -32.96
CA ILE A 716 15.06 12.48 -33.85
C ILE A 716 14.90 11.10 -34.47
N ILE A 717 14.52 10.09 -33.69
CA ILE A 717 14.23 8.73 -34.20
C ILE A 717 13.11 8.77 -35.25
N SER A 718 12.02 9.52 -34.98
CA SER A 718 10.91 9.65 -35.93
C SER A 718 11.34 10.31 -37.25
N MET A 719 12.17 11.36 -37.18
CA MET A 719 12.71 12.03 -38.36
C MET A 719 13.58 11.09 -39.19
N VAL A 720 14.49 10.34 -38.54
CA VAL A 720 15.35 9.34 -39.17
C VAL A 720 14.56 8.17 -39.77
N SER A 721 13.51 7.72 -39.08
CA SER A 721 12.64 6.64 -39.58
C SER A 721 11.86 7.04 -40.84
N GLY A 722 11.70 8.34 -41.09
CA GLY A 722 11.06 8.90 -42.28
C GLY A 722 11.85 8.72 -43.59
N PHE A 723 13.08 8.19 -43.55
CA PHE A 723 13.89 7.92 -44.74
C PHE A 723 13.18 6.94 -45.70
N ARG A 724 12.74 7.45 -46.85
CA ARG A 724 12.20 6.61 -47.94
C ARG A 724 13.35 5.81 -48.55
N ALA A 725 13.29 4.48 -48.42
CA ALA A 725 14.11 3.54 -49.17
C ALA A 725 13.18 2.60 -49.95
N LEU A 726 13.55 2.22 -51.17
CA LEU A 726 12.87 1.15 -51.90
C LEU A 726 13.26 -0.20 -51.30
N GLU A 727 12.71 -0.52 -50.14
CA GLU A 727 12.77 -1.85 -49.53
C GLU A 727 11.60 -2.69 -50.08
N LYS A 728 11.69 -3.13 -51.34
CA LYS A 728 10.91 -4.28 -51.82
C LYS A 728 11.80 -5.20 -52.63
N PRO A 729 11.76 -6.53 -52.39
CA PRO A 729 12.37 -7.47 -53.31
C PRO A 729 11.58 -7.37 -54.63
N VAL A 730 12.29 -7.20 -55.75
CA VAL A 730 11.68 -7.36 -57.06
C VAL A 730 11.28 -8.83 -57.14
N LYS A 731 10.01 -9.15 -56.91
CA LYS A 731 9.46 -10.43 -57.35
C LYS A 731 9.54 -10.41 -58.87
N ASN A 732 10.28 -11.37 -59.43
CA ASN A 732 10.43 -11.57 -60.87
C ASN A 732 9.06 -11.55 -61.55
N HIS A 733 8.72 -10.45 -62.21
CA HIS A 733 7.65 -10.42 -63.19
C HIS A 733 8.24 -10.96 -64.49
N VAL A 734 8.09 -12.26 -64.70
CA VAL A 734 8.20 -12.86 -66.03
C VAL A 734 6.81 -12.74 -66.66
N GLU A 735 6.61 -11.78 -67.55
CA GLU A 735 5.46 -11.80 -68.46
C GLU A 735 5.87 -11.29 -69.86
N TYR A 736 5.79 -12.23 -70.80
CA TYR A 736 5.57 -12.11 -72.25
C TYR A 736 6.56 -11.29 -73.08
N LEU A 737 7.45 -11.99 -73.79
CA LEU A 737 7.52 -11.92 -75.26
C LEU A 737 7.91 -13.30 -75.81
N SER A 738 7.26 -13.64 -76.92
CA SER A 738 7.12 -14.92 -77.61
C SER A 738 8.23 -15.25 -78.62
N ASP A 739 8.30 -16.54 -78.96
CA ASP A 739 8.75 -17.15 -80.23
C ASP A 739 10.24 -17.34 -80.55
N ASP A 740 10.57 -18.63 -80.71
CA ASP A 740 11.47 -19.23 -81.71
C ASP A 740 12.93 -18.76 -81.85
N ARG A 741 13.85 -19.48 -81.19
CA ARG A 741 14.80 -20.41 -81.86
C ARG A 741 15.86 -21.02 -80.93
N ASP A 742 15.93 -22.34 -81.01
CA ASP A 742 17.00 -23.32 -80.81
C ASP A 742 18.39 -22.95 -80.24
N ASP A 743 18.79 -23.83 -79.32
CA ASP A 743 20.15 -24.35 -79.03
C ASP A 743 21.21 -23.46 -78.35
N TRP A 744 21.22 -23.49 -77.00
CA TRP A 744 22.47 -23.51 -76.21
C TRP A 744 22.23 -24.17 -74.84
N PRO A 745 23.12 -25.07 -74.35
CA PRO A 745 22.86 -25.86 -73.14
C PRO A 745 22.93 -25.00 -71.88
N VAL A 746 21.95 -25.21 -70.99
CA VAL A 746 21.87 -24.63 -69.65
C VAL A 746 22.83 -25.38 -68.70
N PRO A 747 23.74 -24.70 -67.98
CA PRO A 747 24.36 -25.27 -66.79
C PRO A 747 23.44 -25.08 -65.57
N GLU A 748 23.01 -26.20 -64.98
CA GLU A 748 22.33 -26.27 -63.69
C GLU A 748 23.25 -25.84 -62.54
N THR A 749 23.37 -24.54 -62.28
CA THR A 749 23.80 -23.99 -60.98
C THR A 749 23.22 -22.59 -60.75
N TRP A 750 21.89 -22.45 -60.87
CA TRP A 750 21.16 -21.31 -60.31
C TRP A 750 20.51 -21.70 -58.97
N GLN A 751 21.35 -21.97 -57.97
CA GLN A 751 20.94 -21.74 -56.58
C GLN A 751 21.42 -20.33 -56.24
N GLY A 752 20.54 -19.35 -56.48
CA GLY A 752 20.76 -17.99 -56.03
C GLY A 752 20.97 -17.99 -54.53
N ALA A 753 22.18 -17.63 -54.11
CA ALA A 753 22.48 -17.34 -52.72
C ALA A 753 21.52 -16.23 -52.24
N PRO A 754 20.89 -16.36 -51.07
CA PRO A 754 20.07 -15.30 -50.52
C PRO A 754 20.95 -14.09 -50.27
N ALA A 755 20.59 -12.95 -50.85
CA ALA A 755 21.23 -11.68 -50.54
C ALA A 755 21.15 -11.46 -49.02
N GLU A 756 22.30 -11.33 -48.37
CA GLU A 756 22.39 -11.08 -46.93
C GLU A 756 21.56 -9.84 -46.59
N GLU A 757 20.54 -10.04 -45.77
CA GLU A 757 19.53 -9.05 -45.37
C GLU A 757 20.09 -7.99 -44.38
N GLY A 758 21.43 -7.92 -44.22
CA GLY A 758 22.10 -7.25 -43.11
C GLY A 758 22.81 -5.92 -43.38
N ASP A 759 23.05 -5.52 -44.64
CA ASP A 759 24.15 -4.57 -44.92
C ASP A 759 23.77 -3.20 -45.52
N SER A 760 22.49 -2.79 -45.45
CA SER A 760 22.14 -1.43 -45.91
C SER A 760 22.55 -0.35 -44.88
N PRO A 761 23.13 0.79 -45.31
CA PRO A 761 23.45 1.92 -44.43
C PRO A 761 22.30 2.37 -43.52
N LYS A 762 21.06 2.39 -44.04
CA LYS A 762 19.86 2.68 -43.25
C LYS A 762 19.59 1.64 -42.16
N GLN A 763 19.84 0.35 -42.43
CA GLN A 763 19.70 -0.71 -41.44
C GLN A 763 20.77 -0.58 -40.35
N ARG A 764 22.01 -0.20 -40.69
CA ARG A 764 23.06 0.10 -39.70
C ARG A 764 22.67 1.24 -38.76
N LEU A 765 22.08 2.31 -39.27
CA LEU A 765 21.58 3.42 -38.44
C LEU A 765 20.40 2.99 -37.55
N LYS A 766 19.46 2.18 -38.07
CA LYS A 766 18.40 1.58 -37.24
C LYS A 766 18.98 0.71 -36.14
N ASN A 767 19.91 -0.20 -36.47
CA ASN A 767 20.57 -1.05 -35.51
C ASN A 767 21.29 -0.23 -34.42
N LYS A 768 21.90 0.91 -34.78
CA LYS A 768 22.50 1.82 -33.81
C LYS A 768 21.46 2.41 -32.85
N ILE A 769 20.34 2.89 -33.38
CA ILE A 769 19.23 3.40 -32.57
C ILE A 769 18.71 2.30 -31.64
N ASP A 770 18.55 1.08 -32.15
CA ASP A 770 18.09 -0.07 -31.37
C ASP A 770 19.09 -0.41 -30.26
N ILE A 771 20.40 -0.36 -30.51
CA ILE A 771 21.44 -0.52 -29.49
C ILE A 771 21.29 0.54 -28.39
N ILE A 772 21.15 1.82 -28.76
CA ILE A 772 20.97 2.92 -27.80
C ILE A 772 19.70 2.74 -26.97
N LEU A 773 18.60 2.30 -27.60
CA LEU A 773 17.33 2.05 -26.93
C LEU A 773 17.33 0.78 -26.06
N SER A 774 18.22 -0.17 -26.35
CA SER A 774 18.37 -1.41 -25.58
C SER A 774 19.30 -1.25 -24.37
N ASP A 775 20.22 -0.28 -24.41
CA ASP A 775 21.08 0.09 -23.29
C ASP A 775 20.29 0.90 -22.25
N ILE A 776 19.43 0.21 -21.48
CA ILE A 776 18.58 0.81 -20.45
C ILE A 776 19.05 0.50 -19.02
N GLU A 777 20.06 -0.35 -18.84
CA GLU A 777 20.58 -0.71 -17.50
C GLU A 777 21.06 0.52 -16.72
N TRP A 778 21.58 1.54 -17.42
CA TRP A 778 22.02 2.79 -16.79
C TRP A 778 20.86 3.62 -16.20
N LEU A 779 19.60 3.36 -16.57
CA LEU A 779 18.41 4.02 -16.01
C LEU A 779 18.01 3.46 -14.64
N ASN A 780 18.68 2.42 -14.14
CA ASN A 780 18.45 1.89 -12.81
C ASN A 780 18.71 2.97 -11.75
N LEU A 781 17.81 3.06 -10.76
CA LEU A 781 17.86 3.98 -9.62
C LEU A 781 19.22 3.98 -8.91
N GLU A 782 19.91 2.84 -8.81
CA GLU A 782 21.23 2.75 -8.17
C GLU A 782 22.26 3.71 -8.79
N ASN A 783 22.19 3.94 -10.10
CA ASN A 783 23.12 4.84 -10.81
C ASN A 783 22.88 6.33 -10.51
N PHE A 784 21.81 6.66 -9.78
CA PHE A 784 21.42 8.02 -9.40
C PHE A 784 21.46 8.25 -7.89
N ARG A 785 22.11 7.35 -7.12
CA ARG A 785 22.22 7.46 -5.66
C ARG A 785 23.47 8.18 -5.17
N ASP A 786 24.58 8.02 -5.92
CA ASP A 786 25.85 8.70 -5.69
C ASP A 786 25.94 10.01 -6.49
#